data_AF-A0A943BMC6-F1
#
_entry.id   AF-A0A943BMC6-F1
#
_cell.length_a   1.000
_cell.length_b   1.000
_cell.length_c   1.000
_cell.angle_alpha   90.00
_cell.angle_beta   90.00
_cell.angle_gamma   90.00
#
_symmetry.space_group_name_H-M   'P 1'
#
loop_
_entity.id
_entity.type
_entity.pdbx_description
1 polymer ?
#
loop_
_entity_poly.entity_id
_entity_poly.type
_entity_poly.pdbx_seq_one_letter_code
_entity_poly.pdbx_strand_id
1 'polypeptide(L)'
;MSTEYGADQIQILEGLEAVRKRPGMYIGSTSTRGLHHLVYEIVDNAVDEALAGFCDVIDVTIHEDNSITVIDNGRGIPVGINHKAGIPAVEVVFTILHAGGKFGGGGYKVSGGLHGVGASVVNALSEWLEVTIFQEGKVYRQRYERGKTIYKLKVIDECEPEKTGTMVTFLPDKEIFEDTVFDYDTLKQRFREMAFLTKGLKIRLHDEREEKTVTKEFHYEGGIKEFVTYLNRSKTALYPEIIYCEGEKDGVVVEVALQHNDSYNETTYGFVNNITTPEGGTHIVGFRNALTKTFNDYARKNKLLKDTEKLAGEDIREGLTAIVSVKIEEPQFEGQTKQKLGNSEARGAVDNVVGNALEIFLEQNPSVAKVIVEKSVLAQRARDAARKARDLTRRKSALEGLALPGKLADCTDKDPKNCEIYIVEGDSAGGSAKTARSRATQAILPLRGKILNVEKARLDRIYGNAEIKAMITAFGTGIHEDFDISKLRYHKIIIMTDADVDGAHIATLMLTFLYRFMPELIKQGYVYLAQPPLYKIEKNKKIWYAYSDQELNNILVEIGRDGNNKIQRYKGLGEMDADQLWETTMDPERRVLLRVTMDEEASSELDLTFTTLMGDKVEPRREFIEENALKVKNLDI
;
A
#
# COMPACT_ATOMS: atom_id res chain seq x y z
N MET A 1 -40.22 26.92 -9.57
CA MET A 1 -40.66 25.63 -10.15
C MET A 1 -40.53 24.60 -9.04
N SER A 2 -41.63 23.99 -8.63
CA SER A 2 -41.59 22.87 -7.69
C SER A 2 -40.97 21.68 -8.41
N THR A 3 -39.83 21.21 -7.93
CA THR A 3 -39.26 19.93 -8.34
C THR A 3 -40.20 18.83 -7.87
N GLU A 4 -41.08 18.36 -8.75
CA GLU A 4 -41.96 17.22 -8.50
C GLU A 4 -41.10 15.96 -8.32
N TYR A 5 -40.92 15.51 -7.08
CA TYR A 5 -40.32 14.21 -6.78
C TYR A 5 -41.40 13.14 -6.77
N GLY A 6 -41.61 12.50 -7.93
CA GLY A 6 -42.59 11.44 -8.15
C GLY A 6 -41.94 10.07 -8.41
N ALA A 7 -42.77 9.03 -8.53
CA ALA A 7 -42.30 7.64 -8.75
C ALA A 7 -41.42 7.49 -9.99
N ASP A 8 -41.71 8.25 -11.06
CA ASP A 8 -40.96 8.19 -12.33
C ASP A 8 -39.54 8.79 -12.25
N GLN A 9 -39.19 9.44 -11.14
CA GLN A 9 -37.82 9.89 -10.88
C GLN A 9 -36.94 8.82 -10.22
N ILE A 10 -37.52 7.67 -9.85
CA ILE A 10 -36.77 6.51 -9.37
C ILE A 10 -36.14 5.81 -10.59
N GLN A 11 -34.86 6.07 -10.82
CA GLN A 11 -34.11 5.42 -11.89
C GLN A 11 -33.57 4.06 -11.42
N ILE A 12 -34.00 2.99 -12.10
CA ILE A 12 -33.44 1.64 -11.93
C ILE A 12 -32.29 1.50 -12.94
N LEU A 13 -31.13 1.06 -12.47
CA LEU A 13 -29.98 0.75 -13.33
C LEU A 13 -29.92 -0.77 -13.49
N GLU A 14 -30.08 -1.26 -14.71
CA GLU A 14 -30.10 -2.69 -15.01
C GLU A 14 -28.70 -3.19 -15.41
N GLY A 15 -28.37 -4.42 -15.01
CA GLY A 15 -27.12 -5.09 -15.37
C GLY A 15 -25.87 -4.29 -14.99
N LEU A 16 -24.96 -4.12 -15.96
CA LEU A 16 -23.66 -3.47 -15.76
C LEU A 16 -23.70 -1.93 -15.85
N GLU A 17 -24.86 -1.33 -16.15
CA GLU A 17 -25.00 0.14 -16.15
C GLU A 17 -24.77 0.74 -14.76
N ALA A 18 -25.14 0.00 -13.70
CA ALA A 18 -24.90 0.40 -12.32
C ALA A 18 -23.39 0.52 -12.02
N VAL A 19 -22.58 -0.39 -12.56
CA VAL A 19 -21.12 -0.41 -12.40
C VAL A 19 -20.50 0.79 -13.09
N ARG A 20 -20.87 1.05 -14.35
CA ARG A 20 -20.34 2.19 -15.12
C ARG A 20 -20.72 3.54 -14.53
N LYS A 21 -21.90 3.67 -13.93
CA LYS A 21 -22.36 4.93 -13.31
C LYS A 21 -21.71 5.19 -11.96
N ARG A 22 -21.27 4.14 -11.25
CA ARG A 22 -20.63 4.24 -9.93
C ARG A 22 -19.43 3.30 -9.79
N PRO A 23 -18.37 3.49 -10.61
CA PRO A 23 -17.22 2.58 -10.65
C PRO A 23 -16.49 2.46 -9.32
N GLY A 24 -16.33 3.57 -8.59
CA GLY A 24 -15.63 3.60 -7.30
C GLY A 24 -16.24 2.68 -6.23
N MET A 25 -17.52 2.31 -6.33
CA MET A 25 -18.12 1.33 -5.41
C MET A 25 -17.60 -0.10 -5.64
N TYR A 26 -17.10 -0.40 -6.83
CA TYR A 26 -16.67 -1.75 -7.23
C TYR A 26 -15.14 -1.88 -7.26
N ILE A 27 -14.44 -0.85 -7.74
CA ILE A 27 -12.97 -0.84 -7.89
C ILE A 27 -12.24 0.18 -7.01
N GLY A 28 -12.95 0.78 -6.04
CA GLY A 28 -12.42 1.76 -5.09
C GLY A 28 -12.28 3.18 -5.65
N SER A 29 -11.61 3.36 -6.80
CA SER A 29 -11.41 4.66 -7.45
C SER A 29 -11.40 4.56 -8.98
N THR A 30 -11.45 5.70 -9.67
CA THR A 30 -11.22 5.81 -11.14
C THR A 30 -9.85 6.38 -11.48
N SER A 31 -8.95 6.41 -10.49
CA SER A 31 -7.55 6.78 -10.66
C SER A 31 -6.70 5.56 -11.06
N THR A 32 -5.39 5.75 -11.18
CA THR A 32 -4.41 4.68 -11.47
C THR A 32 -4.57 3.45 -10.57
N ARG A 33 -5.01 3.61 -9.31
CA ARG A 33 -5.29 2.48 -8.41
C ARG A 33 -6.42 1.59 -8.94
N GLY A 34 -7.56 2.17 -9.28
CA GLY A 34 -8.69 1.42 -9.82
C GLY A 34 -8.39 0.82 -11.20
N LEU A 35 -7.54 1.48 -11.99
CA LEU A 35 -7.06 0.97 -13.27
C LEU A 35 -6.30 -0.37 -13.09
N HIS A 36 -5.31 -0.41 -12.19
CA HIS A 36 -4.57 -1.64 -11.89
C HIS A 36 -5.45 -2.73 -11.29
N HIS A 37 -6.45 -2.35 -10.49
CA HIS A 37 -7.40 -3.30 -9.90
C HIS A 37 -8.16 -4.10 -10.97
N LEU A 38 -8.39 -3.55 -12.17
CA LEU A 38 -8.96 -4.31 -13.29
C LEU A 38 -8.07 -5.51 -13.68
N VAL A 39 -6.75 -5.30 -13.72
CA VAL A 39 -5.79 -6.36 -14.04
C VAL A 39 -5.78 -7.40 -12.94
N TYR A 40 -5.79 -6.97 -11.68
CA TYR A 40 -5.79 -7.85 -10.52
C TYR A 40 -6.99 -8.79 -10.52
N GLU A 41 -8.19 -8.31 -10.84
CA GLU A 41 -9.39 -9.14 -10.89
C GLU A 41 -9.32 -10.26 -11.93
N ILE A 42 -8.65 -10.04 -13.08
CA ILE A 42 -8.46 -11.08 -14.09
C ILE A 42 -7.36 -12.05 -13.68
N VAL A 43 -6.23 -11.55 -13.19
CA VAL A 43 -5.10 -12.38 -12.74
C VAL A 43 -5.49 -13.21 -11.51
N ASP A 44 -6.27 -12.69 -10.58
CA ASP A 44 -6.76 -13.42 -9.40
C ASP A 44 -7.60 -14.63 -9.81
N ASN A 45 -8.39 -14.55 -10.89
CA ASN A 45 -9.12 -15.71 -11.41
C ASN A 45 -8.16 -16.77 -11.97
N ALA A 46 -7.08 -16.37 -12.64
CA ALA A 46 -6.06 -17.29 -13.12
C ALA A 46 -5.25 -17.91 -11.96
N VAL A 47 -4.96 -17.14 -10.92
CA VAL A 47 -4.32 -17.63 -9.68
C VAL A 47 -5.23 -18.60 -8.93
N ASP A 48 -6.56 -18.39 -8.93
CA ASP A 48 -7.51 -19.35 -8.35
C ASP A 48 -7.48 -20.72 -9.08
N GLU A 49 -7.25 -20.75 -10.41
CA GLU A 49 -6.98 -22.00 -11.14
C GLU A 49 -5.68 -22.67 -10.70
N ALA A 50 -4.65 -21.87 -10.40
CA ALA A 50 -3.36 -22.37 -9.92
C ALA A 50 -3.49 -22.94 -8.49
N LEU A 51 -4.24 -22.26 -7.61
CA LEU A 51 -4.57 -22.74 -6.27
C LEU A 51 -5.36 -24.05 -6.30
N ALA A 52 -6.20 -24.25 -7.32
CA ALA A 52 -6.92 -25.48 -7.56
C ALA A 52 -6.05 -26.59 -8.20
N GLY A 53 -4.80 -26.29 -8.55
CA GLY A 53 -3.82 -27.23 -9.10
C GLY A 53 -3.94 -27.48 -10.61
N PHE A 54 -4.63 -26.61 -11.35
CA PHE A 54 -4.85 -26.77 -12.79
C PHE A 54 -4.03 -25.80 -13.66
N CYS A 55 -3.47 -24.73 -13.09
CA CYS A 55 -2.67 -23.73 -13.78
C CYS A 55 -1.27 -23.65 -13.14
N ASP A 56 -0.24 -23.53 -13.97
CA ASP A 56 1.14 -23.36 -13.52
C ASP A 56 1.85 -22.16 -14.20
N VAL A 57 1.28 -21.60 -15.28
CA VAL A 57 1.83 -20.44 -16.00
C VAL A 57 0.74 -19.41 -16.26
N ILE A 58 1.04 -18.16 -15.92
CA ILE A 58 0.24 -16.98 -16.25
C ILE A 58 1.12 -15.99 -17.00
N ASP A 59 0.73 -15.61 -18.22
CA ASP A 59 1.41 -14.56 -19.00
C ASP A 59 0.53 -13.30 -19.01
N VAL A 60 1.10 -12.17 -18.60
CA VAL A 60 0.46 -10.84 -18.59
C VAL A 60 1.23 -9.92 -19.52
N THR A 61 0.54 -9.31 -20.47
CA THR A 61 1.15 -8.41 -21.47
C THR A 61 0.49 -7.05 -21.44
N ILE A 62 1.31 -6.00 -21.36
CA ILE A 62 0.92 -4.60 -21.56
C ILE A 62 1.28 -4.23 -22.99
N HIS A 63 0.28 -3.96 -23.82
CA HIS A 63 0.45 -3.62 -25.22
C HIS A 63 0.74 -2.12 -25.43
N GLU A 64 1.24 -1.77 -26.62
CA GLU A 64 1.52 -0.38 -27.03
C GLU A 64 0.31 0.57 -26.88
N ASP A 65 -0.91 0.06 -27.07
CA ASP A 65 -2.15 0.82 -26.95
C ASP A 65 -2.68 0.93 -25.50
N ASN A 66 -1.92 0.43 -24.52
CA ASN A 66 -2.31 0.22 -23.13
C ASN A 66 -3.50 -0.74 -22.94
N SER A 67 -3.76 -1.64 -23.89
CA SER A 67 -4.58 -2.83 -23.59
C SER A 67 -3.76 -3.86 -22.79
N ILE A 68 -4.47 -4.68 -22.02
CA ILE A 68 -3.88 -5.75 -21.20
C ILE A 68 -4.38 -7.08 -21.72
N THR A 69 -3.46 -8.03 -21.91
CA THR A 69 -3.77 -9.44 -22.14
C THR A 69 -3.30 -10.28 -20.97
N VAL A 70 -4.18 -11.13 -20.43
CA VAL A 70 -3.86 -12.15 -19.43
C VAL A 70 -4.16 -13.52 -20.02
N ILE A 71 -3.18 -14.42 -20.00
CA ILE A 71 -3.28 -15.79 -20.49
C ILE A 71 -2.96 -16.74 -19.33
N ASP A 72 -3.84 -17.69 -19.07
CA ASP A 72 -3.61 -18.81 -18.16
C ASP A 72 -3.72 -20.14 -18.89
N ASN A 73 -3.03 -21.16 -18.37
CA ASN A 73 -3.13 -22.53 -18.86
C ASN A 73 -3.97 -23.43 -17.95
N GLY A 74 -4.95 -22.86 -17.24
CA GLY A 74 -5.90 -23.58 -16.40
C GLY A 74 -6.93 -24.38 -17.21
N ARG A 75 -8.06 -24.71 -16.58
CA ARG A 75 -9.14 -25.50 -17.22
C ARG A 75 -9.88 -24.76 -18.33
N GLY A 76 -9.82 -23.43 -18.34
CA GLY A 76 -10.64 -22.58 -19.19
C GLY A 76 -12.03 -22.28 -18.59
N ILE A 77 -12.55 -21.07 -18.85
CA ILE A 77 -13.92 -20.71 -18.46
C ILE A 77 -14.92 -21.64 -19.19
N PRO A 78 -15.93 -22.20 -18.51
CA PRO A 78 -16.88 -23.11 -19.14
C PRO A 78 -17.61 -22.48 -20.35
N VAL A 79 -17.60 -23.19 -21.48
CA VAL A 79 -18.25 -22.75 -22.74
C VAL A 79 -19.70 -23.24 -22.86
N GLY A 80 -20.12 -24.18 -22.01
CA GLY A 80 -21.47 -24.75 -22.02
C GLY A 80 -22.57 -23.75 -21.64
N ILE A 81 -23.82 -24.06 -22.00
CA ILE A 81 -24.98 -23.23 -21.65
C ILE A 81 -25.29 -23.34 -20.16
N ASN A 82 -25.40 -22.19 -19.48
CA ASN A 82 -25.86 -22.15 -18.11
C ASN A 82 -27.39 -22.40 -18.06
N HIS A 83 -27.83 -23.42 -17.34
CA HIS A 83 -29.25 -23.81 -17.29
C HIS A 83 -30.20 -22.74 -16.72
N LYS A 84 -29.72 -21.86 -15.83
CA LYS A 84 -30.55 -20.79 -15.24
C LYS A 84 -30.64 -19.57 -16.16
N ALA A 85 -29.53 -19.18 -16.78
CA ALA A 85 -29.47 -17.98 -17.61
C ALA A 85 -29.82 -18.22 -19.08
N GLY A 86 -29.72 -19.47 -19.56
CA GLY A 86 -30.02 -19.83 -20.95
C GLY A 86 -28.98 -19.35 -21.98
N ILE A 87 -27.87 -18.79 -21.53
CA ILE A 87 -26.75 -18.29 -22.35
C ILE A 87 -25.44 -19.00 -21.96
N PRO A 88 -24.38 -18.95 -22.80
CA PRO A 88 -23.08 -19.56 -22.47
C PRO A 88 -22.54 -19.08 -21.13
N ALA A 89 -21.91 -19.97 -20.36
CA ALA A 89 -21.42 -19.63 -19.02
C ALA A 89 -20.33 -18.55 -19.04
N VAL A 90 -19.48 -18.49 -20.08
CA VAL A 90 -18.58 -17.35 -20.30
C VAL A 90 -19.34 -16.02 -20.42
N GLU A 91 -20.47 -15.99 -21.13
CA GLU A 91 -21.28 -14.78 -21.26
C GLU A 91 -21.91 -14.40 -19.92
N VAL A 92 -22.37 -15.38 -19.14
CA VAL A 92 -22.85 -15.16 -17.77
C VAL A 92 -21.79 -14.51 -16.89
N VAL A 93 -20.56 -15.03 -16.90
CA VAL A 93 -19.44 -14.54 -16.05
C VAL A 93 -19.08 -13.08 -16.37
N PHE A 94 -19.16 -12.67 -17.63
CA PHE A 94 -18.77 -11.32 -18.04
C PHE A 94 -19.92 -10.32 -18.08
N THR A 95 -21.19 -10.74 -18.01
CA THR A 95 -22.36 -9.83 -18.15
C THR A 95 -23.28 -9.78 -16.94
N ILE A 96 -23.23 -10.77 -16.04
CA ILE A 96 -24.11 -10.87 -14.88
C ILE A 96 -23.30 -10.73 -13.60
N LEU A 97 -23.65 -9.73 -12.78
CA LEU A 97 -23.08 -9.55 -11.45
C LEU A 97 -23.43 -10.74 -10.53
N HIS A 98 -22.51 -11.11 -9.65
CA HIS A 98 -22.67 -12.22 -8.69
C HIS A 98 -22.87 -13.58 -9.36
N ALA A 99 -22.26 -13.78 -10.54
CA ALA A 99 -22.33 -15.03 -11.28
C ALA A 99 -20.93 -15.65 -11.41
N GLY A 100 -20.75 -16.87 -10.89
CA GLY A 100 -19.49 -17.60 -11.00
C GLY A 100 -19.53 -18.96 -10.30
N GLY A 101 -18.62 -19.86 -10.66
CA GLY A 101 -18.48 -21.19 -10.06
C GLY A 101 -17.91 -21.20 -8.64
N LYS A 102 -17.62 -20.02 -8.10
CA LYS A 102 -17.08 -19.80 -6.75
C LYS A 102 -18.18 -19.83 -5.67
N PHE A 103 -19.45 -19.82 -6.06
CA PHE A 103 -20.59 -19.96 -5.17
C PHE A 103 -21.10 -21.40 -5.14
N GLY A 104 -20.94 -22.09 -4.00
CA GLY A 104 -21.52 -23.41 -3.76
C GLY A 104 -20.55 -24.60 -3.74
N GLY A 105 -19.27 -24.38 -3.40
CA GLY A 105 -18.30 -25.42 -3.03
C GLY A 105 -17.83 -26.40 -4.12
N GLY A 106 -18.46 -26.39 -5.31
CA GLY A 106 -18.18 -27.38 -6.36
C GLY A 106 -17.04 -27.04 -7.33
N GLY A 107 -16.75 -25.75 -7.57
CA GLY A 107 -15.77 -25.32 -8.60
C GLY A 107 -14.35 -25.06 -8.09
N TYR A 108 -14.23 -24.54 -6.86
CA TYR A 108 -12.99 -24.21 -6.17
C TYR A 108 -13.15 -24.48 -4.67
N LYS A 109 -12.22 -25.23 -4.07
CA LYS A 109 -12.21 -25.49 -2.61
C LYS A 109 -11.71 -24.28 -1.81
N VAL A 110 -10.84 -23.47 -2.42
CA VAL A 110 -10.27 -22.24 -1.84
C VAL A 110 -10.13 -21.24 -2.98
N SER A 111 -10.60 -20.01 -2.79
CA SER A 111 -10.45 -18.93 -3.78
C SER A 111 -10.39 -17.55 -3.12
N GLY A 112 -9.66 -16.62 -3.73
CA GLY A 112 -9.68 -15.21 -3.31
C GLY A 112 -10.94 -14.46 -3.78
N GLY A 113 -11.48 -14.84 -4.94
CA GLY A 113 -12.65 -14.19 -5.53
C GLY A 113 -13.99 -14.62 -4.90
N LEU A 114 -14.52 -13.87 -3.94
CA LEU A 114 -15.70 -14.29 -3.16
C LEU A 114 -17.04 -13.73 -3.66
N HIS A 115 -17.00 -12.72 -4.53
CA HIS A 115 -18.19 -11.93 -4.86
C HIS A 115 -18.75 -12.18 -6.26
N GLY A 116 -18.00 -12.87 -7.14
CA GLY A 116 -18.41 -13.17 -8.51
C GLY A 116 -18.80 -11.93 -9.34
N VAL A 117 -18.14 -10.79 -9.07
CA VAL A 117 -18.35 -9.53 -9.80
C VAL A 117 -17.12 -9.10 -10.62
N GLY A 118 -15.91 -9.53 -10.26
CA GLY A 118 -14.64 -9.06 -10.83
C GLY A 118 -14.61 -8.99 -12.35
N ALA A 119 -14.69 -10.13 -13.02
CA ALA A 119 -14.64 -10.21 -14.48
C ALA A 119 -15.72 -9.35 -15.19
N SER A 120 -16.94 -9.34 -14.65
CA SER A 120 -18.03 -8.51 -15.18
C SER A 120 -17.81 -7.01 -14.98
N VAL A 121 -17.16 -6.61 -13.88
CA VAL A 121 -16.76 -5.21 -13.64
C VAL A 121 -15.66 -4.79 -14.61
N VAL A 122 -14.68 -5.66 -14.88
CA VAL A 122 -13.65 -5.39 -15.90
C VAL A 122 -14.29 -5.18 -17.27
N ASN A 123 -15.24 -6.04 -17.66
CA ASN A 123 -15.99 -5.86 -18.91
C ASN A 123 -16.79 -4.54 -18.93
N ALA A 124 -17.49 -4.22 -17.83
CA ALA A 124 -18.26 -2.99 -17.73
C ALA A 124 -17.40 -1.73 -17.89
N LEU A 125 -16.18 -1.74 -17.33
CA LEU A 125 -15.28 -0.59 -17.29
C LEU A 125 -14.25 -0.57 -18.43
N SER A 126 -14.38 -1.48 -19.39
CA SER A 126 -13.56 -1.52 -20.61
C SER A 126 -14.31 -0.91 -21.80
N GLU A 127 -13.59 -0.25 -22.69
CA GLU A 127 -14.11 0.15 -24.00
C GLU A 127 -14.49 -1.10 -24.78
N TRP A 128 -13.58 -2.08 -24.81
CA TRP A 128 -13.80 -3.41 -25.34
C TRP A 128 -13.06 -4.46 -24.51
N LEU A 129 -13.61 -5.67 -24.48
CA LEU A 129 -13.02 -6.85 -23.88
C LEU A 129 -13.25 -8.05 -24.80
N GLU A 130 -12.20 -8.84 -25.05
CA GLU A 130 -12.26 -10.06 -25.84
C GLU A 130 -11.75 -11.24 -25.02
N VAL A 131 -12.52 -12.33 -25.03
CA VAL A 131 -12.18 -13.58 -24.33
C VAL A 131 -11.99 -14.66 -25.37
N THR A 132 -10.87 -15.36 -25.30
CA THR A 132 -10.59 -16.57 -26.07
C THR A 132 -10.39 -17.74 -25.11
N ILE A 133 -11.08 -18.85 -25.33
CA ILE A 133 -11.03 -20.04 -24.47
C ILE A 133 -10.53 -21.22 -25.31
N PHE A 134 -9.56 -21.94 -24.76
CA PHE A 134 -9.07 -23.20 -25.31
C PHE A 134 -9.70 -24.33 -24.51
N GLN A 135 -10.55 -25.14 -25.15
CA GLN A 135 -11.23 -26.26 -24.49
C GLN A 135 -11.67 -27.31 -25.52
N GLU A 136 -11.45 -28.59 -25.22
CA GLU A 136 -11.91 -29.73 -26.04
C GLU A 136 -11.48 -29.64 -27.53
N GLY A 137 -10.22 -29.24 -27.77
CA GLY A 137 -9.65 -29.12 -29.12
C GLY A 137 -10.22 -27.97 -29.95
N LYS A 138 -10.94 -27.02 -29.34
CA LYS A 138 -11.54 -25.87 -30.02
C LYS A 138 -11.11 -24.56 -29.37
N VAL A 139 -11.01 -23.54 -30.22
CA VAL A 139 -10.77 -22.16 -29.82
C VAL A 139 -12.08 -21.39 -29.92
N TYR A 140 -12.63 -21.02 -28.77
CA TYR A 140 -13.85 -20.22 -28.67
C TYR A 140 -13.48 -18.75 -28.48
N ARG A 141 -14.26 -17.84 -29.07
CA ARG A 141 -14.07 -16.40 -28.87
C ARG A 141 -15.39 -15.65 -28.69
N GLN A 142 -15.37 -14.66 -27.80
CA GLN A 142 -16.46 -13.73 -27.59
C GLN A 142 -15.92 -12.32 -27.32
N ARG A 143 -16.59 -11.30 -27.87
CA ARG A 143 -16.24 -9.88 -27.70
C ARG A 143 -17.38 -9.13 -27.04
N TYR A 144 -16.99 -8.19 -26.19
CA TYR A 144 -17.86 -7.28 -25.47
C TYR A 144 -17.37 -5.84 -25.67
N GLU A 145 -18.30 -4.88 -25.66
CA GLU A 145 -17.98 -3.45 -25.64
C GLU A 145 -18.83 -2.76 -24.58
N ARG A 146 -18.18 -2.05 -23.66
CA ARG A 146 -18.82 -1.36 -22.54
C ARG A 146 -19.82 -2.24 -21.77
N GLY A 147 -19.45 -3.50 -21.51
CA GLY A 147 -20.27 -4.48 -20.81
C GLY A 147 -21.32 -5.22 -21.66
N LYS A 148 -21.46 -4.92 -22.95
CA LYS A 148 -22.49 -5.51 -23.83
C LYS A 148 -21.90 -6.57 -24.75
N THR A 149 -22.55 -7.72 -24.87
CA THR A 149 -22.17 -8.78 -25.81
C THR A 149 -22.35 -8.30 -27.25
N ILE A 150 -21.27 -8.32 -28.06
CA ILE A 150 -21.32 -7.90 -29.47
C ILE A 150 -21.76 -9.04 -30.39
N TYR A 151 -21.28 -10.25 -30.12
CA TYR A 151 -21.68 -11.45 -30.85
C TYR A 151 -21.70 -12.67 -29.92
N LYS A 152 -22.51 -13.67 -30.28
CA LYS A 152 -22.60 -14.93 -29.54
C LYS A 152 -21.28 -15.69 -29.61
N LEU A 153 -20.95 -16.44 -28.55
CA LEU A 153 -19.78 -17.32 -28.50
C LEU A 153 -19.65 -18.15 -29.79
N LYS A 154 -18.51 -18.01 -30.47
CA LYS A 154 -18.23 -18.70 -31.74
C LYS A 154 -16.94 -19.50 -31.63
N VAL A 155 -16.88 -20.64 -32.31
CA VAL A 155 -15.63 -21.36 -32.57
C VAL A 155 -14.93 -20.63 -33.70
N ILE A 156 -13.69 -20.20 -33.48
CA ILE A 156 -12.89 -19.47 -34.47
C ILE A 156 -11.77 -20.31 -35.07
N ASP A 157 -11.33 -21.35 -34.37
CA ASP A 157 -10.24 -22.21 -34.78
C ASP A 157 -10.27 -23.55 -34.00
N GLU A 158 -9.39 -24.47 -34.37
CA GLU A 158 -9.11 -25.71 -33.64
C GLU A 158 -7.77 -25.59 -32.90
N CYS A 159 -7.62 -26.33 -31.81
CA CYS A 159 -6.37 -26.42 -31.07
C CYS A 159 -6.07 -27.86 -30.68
N GLU A 160 -4.86 -28.11 -30.16
CA GLU A 160 -4.52 -29.43 -29.62
C GLU A 160 -5.56 -29.86 -28.57
N PRO A 161 -6.02 -31.12 -28.57
CA PRO A 161 -7.07 -31.59 -27.66
C PRO A 161 -6.74 -31.39 -26.17
N GLU A 162 -5.47 -31.47 -25.82
CA GLU A 162 -4.94 -31.30 -24.47
C GLU A 162 -4.74 -29.84 -24.08
N LYS A 163 -4.77 -28.91 -25.05
CA LYS A 163 -4.57 -27.49 -24.79
C LYS A 163 -5.81 -26.90 -24.14
N THR A 164 -5.66 -26.45 -22.91
CA THR A 164 -6.68 -25.74 -22.13
C THR A 164 -6.19 -24.37 -21.71
N GLY A 165 -7.12 -23.48 -21.35
CA GLY A 165 -6.80 -22.18 -20.78
C GLY A 165 -7.73 -21.06 -21.22
N THR A 166 -7.51 -19.87 -20.66
CA THR A 166 -8.25 -18.66 -21.01
C THR A 166 -7.27 -17.56 -21.39
N MET A 167 -7.62 -16.79 -22.41
CA MET A 167 -6.98 -15.53 -22.77
C MET A 167 -8.02 -14.43 -22.68
N VAL A 168 -7.78 -13.43 -21.84
CA VAL A 168 -8.63 -12.25 -21.68
C VAL A 168 -7.82 -11.03 -22.08
N THR A 169 -8.29 -10.31 -23.09
CA THR A 169 -7.71 -9.04 -23.53
C THR A 169 -8.72 -7.92 -23.33
N PHE A 170 -8.32 -6.82 -22.73
CA PHE A 170 -9.21 -5.67 -22.52
C PHE A 170 -8.50 -4.33 -22.65
N LEU A 171 -9.25 -3.32 -23.10
CA LEU A 171 -8.82 -1.93 -23.12
C LEU A 171 -9.71 -1.11 -22.17
N PRO A 172 -9.15 -0.48 -21.12
CA PRO A 172 -9.90 0.35 -20.19
C PRO A 172 -10.62 1.53 -20.88
N ASP A 173 -11.81 1.87 -20.39
CA ASP A 173 -12.62 2.94 -20.97
C ASP A 173 -12.10 4.34 -20.56
N LYS A 174 -11.61 5.10 -21.54
CA LYS A 174 -11.09 6.46 -21.38
C LYS A 174 -12.16 7.48 -20.92
N GLU A 175 -13.45 7.17 -21.05
CA GLU A 175 -14.52 8.03 -20.52
C GLU A 175 -14.70 7.88 -19.00
N ILE A 176 -14.20 6.79 -18.41
CA ILE A 176 -14.37 6.46 -17.00
C ILE A 176 -13.11 6.79 -16.21
N PHE A 177 -11.94 6.41 -16.74
CA PHE A 177 -10.67 6.57 -16.04
C PHE A 177 -10.00 7.92 -16.35
N GLU A 178 -9.46 8.56 -15.32
CA GLU A 178 -8.70 9.81 -15.46
C GLU A 178 -7.33 9.56 -16.11
N ASP A 179 -6.76 8.38 -15.85
CA ASP A 179 -5.50 7.89 -16.41
C ASP A 179 -5.73 6.49 -16.99
N THR A 180 -5.15 6.23 -18.15
CA THR A 180 -5.25 4.93 -18.85
C THR A 180 -3.89 4.29 -19.09
N VAL A 181 -2.83 4.85 -18.52
CA VAL A 181 -1.47 4.31 -18.61
C VAL A 181 -1.23 3.41 -17.40
N PHE A 182 -0.97 2.13 -17.66
CA PHE A 182 -0.59 1.18 -16.61
C PHE A 182 0.84 1.42 -16.12
N ASP A 183 1.04 1.36 -14.81
CA ASP A 183 2.37 1.42 -14.19
C ASP A 183 2.97 0.01 -14.12
N TYR A 184 4.03 -0.21 -14.90
CA TYR A 184 4.70 -1.50 -14.97
C TYR A 184 5.26 -1.94 -13.62
N ASP A 185 5.84 -1.01 -12.85
CA ASP A 185 6.50 -1.33 -11.59
C ASP A 185 5.48 -1.79 -10.53
N THR A 186 4.29 -1.18 -10.50
CA THR A 186 3.16 -1.56 -9.65
C THR A 186 2.66 -2.98 -9.97
N LEU A 187 2.45 -3.31 -11.26
CA LEU A 187 2.07 -4.66 -11.68
C LEU A 187 3.16 -5.70 -11.37
N LYS A 188 4.41 -5.36 -11.68
CA LYS A 188 5.60 -6.18 -11.42
C LYS A 188 5.71 -6.55 -9.94
N GLN A 189 5.43 -5.60 -9.06
CA GLN A 189 5.40 -5.80 -7.61
C GLN A 189 4.29 -6.77 -7.21
N ARG A 190 3.05 -6.53 -7.65
CA ARG A 190 1.91 -7.36 -7.30
C ARG A 190 2.09 -8.81 -7.73
N PHE A 191 2.55 -9.05 -8.96
CA PHE A 191 2.75 -10.39 -9.49
C PHE A 191 3.88 -11.15 -8.81
N ARG A 192 4.90 -10.45 -8.30
CA ARG A 192 5.94 -11.05 -7.46
C ARG A 192 5.35 -11.62 -6.18
N GLU A 193 4.51 -10.87 -5.49
CA GLU A 193 3.85 -11.31 -4.25
C GLU A 193 2.95 -12.53 -4.51
N MET A 194 2.14 -12.49 -5.57
CA MET A 194 1.27 -13.62 -5.96
C MET A 194 2.06 -14.90 -6.23
N ALA A 195 3.20 -14.79 -6.92
CA ALA A 195 4.09 -15.92 -7.19
C ALA A 195 4.74 -16.47 -5.92
N PHE A 196 5.06 -15.63 -4.93
CA PHE A 196 5.55 -16.12 -3.62
C PHE A 196 4.47 -16.87 -2.83
N LEU A 197 3.21 -16.40 -2.88
CA LEU A 197 2.09 -17.00 -2.16
C LEU A 197 1.60 -18.30 -2.80
N THR A 198 1.91 -18.52 -4.07
CA THR A 198 1.48 -19.70 -4.84
C THR A 198 2.71 -20.49 -5.32
N LYS A 199 3.19 -21.41 -4.46
CA LYS A 199 4.38 -22.24 -4.72
C LYS A 199 4.33 -22.86 -6.13
N GLY A 200 5.39 -22.64 -6.91
CA GLY A 200 5.55 -23.22 -8.24
C GLY A 200 4.73 -22.54 -9.36
N LEU A 201 3.92 -21.53 -9.05
CA LEU A 201 3.27 -20.72 -10.08
C LEU A 201 4.31 -19.82 -10.76
N LYS A 202 4.30 -19.83 -12.08
CA LYS A 202 5.10 -18.93 -12.91
C LYS A 202 4.22 -17.80 -13.44
N ILE A 203 4.60 -16.56 -13.15
CA ILE A 203 3.95 -15.38 -13.72
C ILE A 203 4.98 -14.63 -14.58
N ARG A 204 4.64 -14.34 -15.84
CA ARG A 204 5.45 -13.52 -16.73
C ARG A 204 4.75 -12.21 -17.01
N LEU A 205 5.47 -11.11 -16.85
CA LEU A 205 5.00 -9.77 -17.19
C LEU A 205 5.82 -9.24 -18.37
N HIS A 206 5.12 -8.89 -19.44
CA HIS A 206 5.67 -8.31 -20.67
C HIS A 206 5.18 -6.88 -20.83
N ASP A 207 6.08 -5.95 -21.11
CA ASP A 207 5.74 -4.57 -21.49
C ASP A 207 6.25 -4.29 -22.89
N GLU A 208 5.33 -4.10 -23.84
CA GLU A 208 5.60 -3.87 -25.26
C GLU A 208 5.64 -2.38 -25.61
N ARG A 209 5.44 -1.47 -24.65
CA ARG A 209 5.36 -0.02 -24.94
C ARG A 209 6.71 0.64 -25.22
N GLU A 210 7.79 0.02 -24.76
CA GLU A 210 9.17 0.45 -25.01
C GLU A 210 9.70 -0.13 -26.32
N GLU A 211 10.72 0.48 -26.95
CA GLU A 211 11.32 -0.01 -28.22
C GLU A 211 11.78 -1.48 -28.15
N LYS A 212 12.07 -1.98 -26.95
CA LYS A 212 12.34 -3.39 -26.67
C LYS A 212 11.38 -3.87 -25.61
N THR A 213 10.69 -4.97 -25.90
CA THR A 213 9.82 -5.64 -24.94
C THR A 213 10.57 -5.97 -23.66
N VAL A 214 10.15 -5.39 -22.55
CA VAL A 214 10.69 -5.70 -21.23
C VAL A 214 9.94 -6.89 -20.69
N THR A 215 10.64 -7.99 -20.40
CA THR A 215 10.03 -9.20 -19.83
C THR A 215 10.58 -9.49 -18.46
N LYS A 216 9.71 -9.74 -17.49
CA LYS A 216 10.07 -10.22 -16.15
C LYS A 216 9.32 -11.49 -15.80
N GLU A 217 10.05 -12.53 -15.41
CA GLU A 217 9.50 -13.79 -14.93
C GLU A 217 9.61 -13.87 -13.40
N PHE A 218 8.54 -14.36 -12.77
CA PHE A 218 8.45 -14.66 -11.34
C PHE A 218 8.10 -16.13 -11.17
N HIS A 219 8.95 -16.89 -10.49
CA HIS A 219 8.73 -18.31 -10.20
C HIS A 219 9.51 -18.65 -8.93
N TYR A 220 8.79 -19.05 -7.87
CA TYR A 220 9.35 -19.29 -6.55
C TYR A 220 8.88 -20.64 -6.00
N GLU A 221 9.80 -21.59 -5.89
CA GLU A 221 9.50 -22.96 -5.42
C GLU A 221 9.45 -23.03 -3.89
N GLY A 222 10.25 -22.22 -3.20
CA GLY A 222 10.26 -22.09 -1.75
C GLY A 222 9.12 -21.25 -1.18
N GLY A 223 8.28 -20.64 -2.04
CA GLY A 223 7.08 -19.90 -1.68
C GLY A 223 7.33 -18.78 -0.66
N ILE A 224 6.54 -18.76 0.42
CA ILE A 224 6.64 -17.71 1.44
C ILE A 224 7.97 -17.68 2.21
N LYS A 225 8.79 -18.74 2.16
CA LYS A 225 10.16 -18.70 2.70
C LYS A 225 11.02 -17.71 1.90
N GLU A 226 10.97 -17.82 0.58
CA GLU A 226 11.68 -16.91 -0.32
C GLU A 226 11.13 -15.49 -0.19
N PHE A 227 9.84 -15.34 0.11
CA PHE A 227 9.24 -14.03 0.38
C PHE A 227 9.87 -13.38 1.63
N VAL A 228 10.02 -14.11 2.73
CA VAL A 228 10.72 -13.60 3.92
C VAL A 228 12.19 -13.27 3.60
N THR A 229 12.87 -14.11 2.81
CA THR A 229 14.24 -13.79 2.34
C THR A 229 14.28 -12.48 1.57
N TYR A 230 13.35 -12.29 0.64
CA TYR A 230 13.23 -11.10 -0.20
C TYR A 230 12.96 -9.85 0.65
N LEU A 231 12.04 -9.91 1.62
CA LEU A 231 11.76 -8.80 2.55
C LEU A 231 12.93 -8.48 3.48
N ASN A 232 13.75 -9.48 3.82
CA ASN A 232 14.94 -9.31 4.63
C ASN A 232 16.19 -8.91 3.83
N ARG A 233 16.14 -8.76 2.49
CA ARG A 233 17.33 -8.46 1.67
C ARG A 233 18.07 -7.19 2.13
N SER A 234 17.31 -6.19 2.58
CA SER A 234 17.81 -4.90 3.06
C SER A 234 18.12 -4.87 4.56
N LYS A 235 18.03 -6.01 5.25
CA LYS A 235 18.25 -6.18 6.70
C LYS A 235 19.27 -7.30 6.96
N THR A 236 19.80 -7.40 8.18
CA THR A 236 20.71 -8.50 8.57
C THR A 236 19.94 -9.52 9.38
N ALA A 237 19.77 -10.74 8.86
CA ALA A 237 19.16 -11.83 9.61
C ALA A 237 20.00 -12.18 10.86
N LEU A 238 19.33 -12.43 12.00
CA LEU A 238 20.02 -12.79 13.25
C LEU A 238 20.52 -14.24 13.26
N TYR A 239 19.90 -15.09 12.43
CA TYR A 239 20.21 -16.50 12.25
C TYR A 239 19.85 -16.90 10.81
N PRO A 240 20.56 -17.86 10.21
CA PRO A 240 20.40 -18.18 8.79
C PRO A 240 19.09 -18.91 8.47
N GLU A 241 18.58 -19.74 9.39
CA GLU A 241 17.38 -20.55 9.15
C GLU A 241 16.11 -19.67 9.12
N ILE A 242 15.24 -19.87 8.13
CA ILE A 242 13.88 -19.32 8.15
C ILE A 242 12.97 -20.31 8.85
N ILE A 243 12.33 -19.85 9.91
CA ILE A 243 11.35 -20.66 10.65
C ILE A 243 10.12 -20.78 9.77
N TYR A 244 9.70 -22.02 9.53
CA TYR A 244 8.60 -22.32 8.63
C TYR A 244 7.70 -23.39 9.22
N CYS A 245 6.40 -23.19 9.12
CA CYS A 245 5.41 -24.19 9.46
C CYS A 245 4.25 -24.22 8.47
N GLU A 246 3.74 -25.42 8.25
CA GLU A 246 2.60 -25.71 7.39
C GLU A 246 1.73 -26.75 8.11
N GLY A 247 0.41 -26.60 8.06
CA GLY A 247 -0.52 -27.55 8.65
C GLY A 247 -1.97 -27.19 8.38
N GLU A 248 -2.86 -28.16 8.58
CA GLU A 248 -4.31 -27.96 8.42
C GLU A 248 -5.01 -28.27 9.74
N LYS A 249 -5.92 -27.39 10.15
CA LYS A 249 -6.75 -27.61 11.34
C LYS A 249 -8.10 -26.93 11.17
N ASP A 250 -9.17 -27.63 11.53
CA ASP A 250 -10.55 -27.12 11.48
C ASP A 250 -10.93 -26.57 10.09
N GLY A 251 -10.44 -27.20 9.02
CA GLY A 251 -10.67 -26.79 7.63
C GLY A 251 -9.87 -25.55 7.18
N VAL A 252 -8.96 -25.06 8.02
CA VAL A 252 -8.05 -23.94 7.72
C VAL A 252 -6.65 -24.49 7.47
N VAL A 253 -6.14 -24.29 6.26
CA VAL A 253 -4.72 -24.55 5.95
C VAL A 253 -3.92 -23.31 6.36
N VAL A 254 -2.88 -23.51 7.16
CA VAL A 254 -2.02 -22.47 7.71
C VAL A 254 -0.61 -22.68 7.17
N GLU A 255 -0.03 -21.61 6.64
CA GLU A 255 1.35 -21.57 6.18
C GLU A 255 2.02 -20.29 6.72
N VAL A 256 3.08 -20.44 7.50
CA VAL A 256 3.78 -19.30 8.12
C VAL A 256 5.28 -19.42 7.91
N ALA A 257 5.90 -18.32 7.48
CA ALA A 257 7.35 -18.16 7.44
C ALA A 257 7.75 -16.94 8.26
N LEU A 258 8.80 -17.05 9.06
CA LEU A 258 9.29 -15.93 9.87
C LEU A 258 10.80 -15.98 10.13
N GLN A 259 11.39 -14.81 10.29
CA GLN A 259 12.81 -14.66 10.63
C GLN A 259 13.03 -13.32 11.34
N HIS A 260 13.80 -13.33 12.43
CA HIS A 260 14.24 -12.10 13.09
C HIS A 260 15.47 -11.54 12.39
N ASN A 261 15.53 -10.22 12.29
CA ASN A 261 16.64 -9.44 11.74
C ASN A 261 17.13 -8.43 12.77
N ASP A 262 18.12 -7.61 12.41
CA ASP A 262 18.73 -6.57 13.24
C ASP A 262 17.92 -5.28 13.38
N SER A 263 16.81 -5.13 12.65
CA SER A 263 15.96 -3.94 12.72
C SER A 263 15.12 -3.89 14.01
N TYR A 264 14.47 -2.74 14.23
CA TYR A 264 13.59 -2.52 15.39
C TYR A 264 12.10 -2.62 15.04
N ASN A 265 11.76 -2.66 13.75
CA ASN A 265 10.36 -2.65 13.30
C ASN A 265 9.83 -4.08 13.09
N GLU A 266 8.62 -4.35 13.57
CA GLU A 266 7.86 -5.54 13.19
C GLU A 266 7.37 -5.39 11.74
N THR A 267 7.57 -6.41 10.92
CA THR A 267 7.06 -6.50 9.55
C THR A 267 6.29 -7.81 9.38
N THR A 268 5.00 -7.79 9.75
CA THR A 268 4.13 -8.96 9.69
C THR A 268 3.03 -8.74 8.67
N TYR A 269 2.96 -9.57 7.63
CA TYR A 269 1.92 -9.52 6.62
C TYR A 269 0.98 -10.72 6.72
N GLY A 270 -0.32 -10.46 6.68
CA GLY A 270 -1.37 -11.47 6.70
C GLY A 270 -2.00 -11.65 5.32
N PHE A 271 -2.21 -12.91 4.93
CA PHE A 271 -2.89 -13.28 3.70
C PHE A 271 -3.97 -14.31 3.98
N VAL A 272 -5.12 -14.15 3.32
CA VAL A 272 -6.25 -15.09 3.33
C VAL A 272 -6.60 -15.39 1.89
N ASN A 273 -6.43 -16.63 1.44
CA ASN A 273 -6.65 -17.03 0.04
C ASN A 273 -5.93 -16.12 -0.95
N ASN A 274 -4.64 -15.85 -0.70
CA ASN A 274 -3.78 -14.92 -1.47
C ASN A 274 -4.19 -13.43 -1.44
N ILE A 275 -5.24 -13.07 -0.71
CA ILE A 275 -5.64 -11.68 -0.49
C ILE A 275 -4.98 -11.15 0.77
N THR A 276 -4.35 -9.99 0.65
CA THR A 276 -3.74 -9.30 1.79
C THR A 276 -4.81 -8.81 2.77
N THR A 277 -4.51 -8.90 4.06
CA THR A 277 -5.33 -8.36 5.14
C THR A 277 -4.56 -7.29 5.90
N PRO A 278 -4.54 -6.03 5.44
CA PRO A 278 -3.71 -4.97 6.02
C PRO A 278 -4.08 -4.61 7.45
N GLU A 279 -5.36 -4.74 7.82
CA GLU A 279 -5.84 -4.57 9.20
C GLU A 279 -5.66 -5.85 10.06
N GLY A 280 -5.11 -6.91 9.47
CA GLY A 280 -4.89 -8.20 10.09
C GLY A 280 -6.20 -8.98 10.25
N GLY A 281 -6.48 -9.48 11.45
CA GLY A 281 -7.65 -10.31 11.71
C GLY A 281 -7.35 -11.46 12.66
N THR A 282 -8.27 -12.41 12.71
CA THR A 282 -8.23 -13.55 13.63
C THR A 282 -6.98 -14.43 13.45
N HIS A 283 -6.51 -14.64 12.22
CA HIS A 283 -5.27 -15.35 11.89
C HIS A 283 -4.02 -14.66 12.46
N ILE A 284 -3.89 -13.34 12.29
CA ILE A 284 -2.78 -12.55 12.86
C ILE A 284 -2.82 -12.53 14.39
N VAL A 285 -4.01 -12.45 14.99
CA VAL A 285 -4.17 -12.56 16.44
C VAL A 285 -3.74 -13.94 16.94
N GLY A 286 -4.10 -15.02 16.24
CA GLY A 286 -3.64 -16.38 16.52
C GLY A 286 -2.12 -16.50 16.49
N PHE A 287 -1.50 -16.01 15.42
CA PHE A 287 -0.05 -15.98 15.25
C PHE A 287 0.67 -15.23 16.38
N ARG A 288 0.21 -14.02 16.72
CA ARG A 288 0.80 -13.20 17.79
C ARG A 288 0.70 -13.88 19.16
N ASN A 289 -0.41 -14.55 19.43
CA ASN A 289 -0.60 -15.30 20.68
C ASN A 289 0.34 -16.51 20.75
N ALA A 290 0.42 -17.31 19.68
CA ALA A 290 1.30 -18.48 19.61
C ALA A 290 2.76 -18.10 19.83
N LEU A 291 3.25 -17.06 19.14
CA LEU A 291 4.60 -16.54 19.32
C LEU A 291 4.85 -16.17 20.80
N THR A 292 3.99 -15.30 21.34
CA THR A 292 4.19 -14.76 22.70
C THR A 292 4.19 -15.87 23.74
N LYS A 293 3.27 -16.82 23.63
CA LYS A 293 3.14 -17.95 24.56
C LYS A 293 4.36 -18.88 24.45
N THR A 294 4.65 -19.36 23.25
CA THR A 294 5.68 -20.40 23.03
C THR A 294 7.08 -19.92 23.42
N PHE A 295 7.44 -18.68 23.07
CA PHE A 295 8.74 -18.12 23.47
C PHE A 295 8.87 -17.91 24.99
N ASN A 296 7.82 -17.43 25.66
CA ASN A 296 7.85 -17.27 27.12
C ASN A 296 7.94 -18.64 27.83
N ASP A 297 7.19 -19.63 27.37
CA ASP A 297 7.20 -20.98 27.94
C ASP A 297 8.58 -21.64 27.75
N TYR A 298 9.16 -21.55 26.55
CA TYR A 298 10.50 -22.05 26.26
C TYR A 298 11.58 -21.33 27.10
N ALA A 299 11.52 -20.00 27.19
CA ALA A 299 12.49 -19.20 27.92
C ALA A 299 12.48 -19.48 29.43
N ARG A 300 11.31 -19.76 30.02
CA ARG A 300 11.16 -20.18 31.42
C ARG A 300 11.69 -21.58 31.65
N LYS A 301 11.28 -22.54 30.81
CA LYS A 301 11.72 -23.95 30.90
C LYS A 301 13.24 -24.08 30.85
N ASN A 302 13.88 -23.27 30.01
CA ASN A 302 15.34 -23.27 29.81
C ASN A 302 16.10 -22.23 30.67
N LYS A 303 15.44 -21.56 31.62
CA LYS A 303 16.04 -20.58 32.54
C LYS A 303 16.78 -19.42 31.83
N LEU A 304 16.30 -19.04 30.65
CA LEU A 304 16.80 -17.89 29.88
C LEU A 304 16.21 -16.57 30.39
N LEU A 305 15.05 -16.65 31.07
CA LEU A 305 14.44 -15.55 31.81
C LEU A 305 14.39 -15.91 33.29
N LYS A 306 14.39 -14.90 34.16
CA LYS A 306 14.04 -15.11 35.57
C LYS A 306 12.55 -15.44 35.68
N ASP A 307 12.15 -16.23 36.69
CA ASP A 307 10.75 -16.64 36.87
C ASP A 307 9.76 -15.46 37.00
N THR A 308 10.24 -14.30 37.46
CA THR A 308 9.46 -13.06 37.60
C THR A 308 9.38 -12.23 36.32
N GLU A 309 10.25 -12.48 35.34
CA GLU A 309 10.31 -11.74 34.09
C GLU A 309 9.36 -12.38 33.06
N LYS A 310 8.60 -11.54 32.34
CA LYS A 310 7.71 -11.96 31.26
C LYS A 310 7.89 -11.02 30.10
N LEU A 311 8.22 -11.56 28.93
CA LEU A 311 8.34 -10.78 27.70
C LEU A 311 6.93 -10.46 27.18
N ALA A 312 6.70 -9.20 26.83
CA ALA A 312 5.51 -8.81 26.09
C ALA A 312 5.61 -9.30 24.64
N GLY A 313 4.48 -9.43 23.96
CA GLY A 313 4.48 -9.89 22.57
C GLY A 313 5.26 -8.96 21.63
N GLU A 314 5.25 -7.65 21.88
CA GLU A 314 6.02 -6.65 21.13
C GLU A 314 7.53 -6.82 21.31
N ASP A 315 7.97 -7.19 22.52
CA ASP A 315 9.39 -7.45 22.82
C ASP A 315 9.92 -8.61 21.94
N ILE A 316 9.07 -9.61 21.67
CA ILE A 316 9.41 -10.76 20.84
C ILE A 316 9.36 -10.41 19.36
N ARG A 317 8.42 -9.56 18.94
CA ARG A 317 8.23 -9.20 17.53
C ARG A 317 9.15 -8.06 17.05
N GLU A 318 9.95 -7.46 17.92
CA GLU A 318 10.92 -6.43 17.53
C GLU A 318 11.91 -6.99 16.49
N GLY A 319 11.92 -6.39 15.30
CA GLY A 319 12.74 -6.86 14.17
C GLY A 319 12.32 -8.22 13.61
N LEU A 320 11.08 -8.65 13.84
CA LEU A 320 10.53 -9.84 13.20
C LEU A 320 10.02 -9.49 11.80
N THR A 321 10.39 -10.29 10.80
CA THR A 321 9.70 -10.30 9.51
C THR A 321 8.96 -11.63 9.35
N ALA A 322 7.66 -11.57 9.09
CA ALA A 322 6.78 -12.74 9.04
C ALA A 322 5.71 -12.63 7.95
N ILE A 323 5.44 -13.75 7.30
CA ILE A 323 4.31 -13.95 6.38
C ILE A 323 3.39 -14.99 7.00
N VAL A 324 2.12 -14.62 7.19
CA VAL A 324 1.07 -15.50 7.72
C VAL A 324 0.01 -15.69 6.64
N SER A 325 0.08 -16.81 5.92
CA SER A 325 -0.88 -17.15 4.87
C SER A 325 -1.84 -18.22 5.38
N VAL A 326 -3.15 -17.97 5.25
CA VAL A 326 -4.18 -18.96 5.55
C VAL A 326 -5.06 -19.20 4.34
N LYS A 327 -5.50 -20.44 4.16
CA LYS A 327 -6.46 -20.84 3.13
C LYS A 327 -7.72 -21.38 3.81
N ILE A 328 -8.85 -20.78 3.48
CA ILE A 328 -10.17 -21.04 4.09
C ILE A 328 -11.21 -21.13 2.97
N GLU A 329 -12.13 -22.08 3.07
CA GLU A 329 -13.20 -22.29 2.08
C GLU A 329 -14.21 -21.12 2.07
N GLU A 330 -14.70 -20.70 3.25
CA GLU A 330 -15.66 -19.61 3.41
C GLU A 330 -15.09 -18.46 4.28
N PRO A 331 -14.18 -17.62 3.74
CA PRO A 331 -13.64 -16.49 4.47
C PRO A 331 -14.70 -15.38 4.66
N GLN A 332 -14.79 -14.87 5.88
CA GLN A 332 -15.66 -13.79 6.32
C GLN A 332 -14.78 -12.60 6.71
N PHE A 333 -14.98 -11.48 6.01
CA PHE A 333 -14.24 -10.24 6.28
C PHE A 333 -15.12 -9.20 6.97
N GLU A 334 -14.50 -8.36 7.80
CA GLU A 334 -15.14 -7.16 8.35
C GLU A 334 -15.26 -6.11 7.22
N GLY A 335 -16.33 -6.21 6.42
CA GLY A 335 -16.63 -5.28 5.32
C GLY A 335 -16.14 -5.72 3.93
N GLN A 336 -16.54 -4.96 2.91
CA GLN A 336 -16.34 -5.31 1.50
C GLN A 336 -14.88 -5.25 1.04
N THR A 337 -14.08 -4.37 1.65
CA THR A 337 -12.68 -4.11 1.28
C THR A 337 -11.72 -5.24 1.68
N LYS A 338 -12.24 -6.34 2.26
CA LYS A 338 -11.50 -7.54 2.68
C LYS A 338 -10.27 -7.26 3.57
N GLN A 339 -10.29 -6.15 4.31
CA GLN A 339 -9.11 -5.67 5.05
C GLN A 339 -8.80 -6.51 6.29
N LYS A 340 -9.82 -7.11 6.91
CA LYS A 340 -9.71 -7.80 8.19
C LYS A 340 -10.51 -9.10 8.24
N LEU A 341 -9.85 -10.20 8.62
CA LEU A 341 -10.49 -11.51 8.74
C LEU A 341 -11.28 -11.65 10.05
N GLY A 342 -12.51 -12.15 9.95
CA GLY A 342 -13.45 -12.38 11.07
C GLY A 342 -13.65 -13.84 11.47
N ASN A 343 -13.21 -14.83 10.69
CA ASN A 343 -13.37 -16.26 11.00
C ASN A 343 -12.70 -16.65 12.32
N SER A 344 -13.49 -17.09 13.31
CA SER A 344 -12.99 -17.41 14.65
C SER A 344 -12.07 -18.64 14.70
N GLU A 345 -12.36 -19.62 13.85
CA GLU A 345 -11.64 -20.88 13.65
C GLU A 345 -10.20 -20.64 13.17
N ALA A 346 -9.98 -19.62 12.33
CA ALA A 346 -8.64 -19.26 11.85
C ALA A 346 -7.68 -18.90 12.99
N ARG A 347 -8.19 -18.27 14.06
CA ARG A 347 -7.37 -17.96 15.25
C ARG A 347 -6.86 -19.24 15.92
N GLY A 348 -7.74 -20.20 16.16
CA GLY A 348 -7.40 -21.46 16.84
C GLY A 348 -6.52 -22.38 16.00
N ALA A 349 -6.75 -22.41 14.68
CA ALA A 349 -5.94 -23.14 13.72
C ALA A 349 -4.50 -22.60 13.69
N VAL A 350 -4.34 -21.28 13.48
CA VAL A 350 -3.01 -20.64 13.43
C VAL A 350 -2.28 -20.77 14.76
N ASP A 351 -2.95 -20.53 15.89
CA ASP A 351 -2.32 -20.65 17.21
C ASP A 351 -1.74 -22.05 17.44
N ASN A 352 -2.49 -23.09 17.07
CA ASN A 352 -2.05 -24.47 17.24
C ASN A 352 -0.92 -24.89 16.29
N VAL A 353 -1.05 -24.62 14.99
CA VAL A 353 -0.04 -25.01 14.00
C VAL A 353 1.28 -24.29 14.29
N VAL A 354 1.23 -22.98 14.53
CA VAL A 354 2.42 -22.17 14.83
C VAL A 354 3.02 -22.55 16.18
N GLY A 355 2.21 -22.71 17.23
CA GLY A 355 2.69 -23.07 18.56
C GLY A 355 3.43 -24.41 18.58
N ASN A 356 2.85 -25.46 18.00
CA ASN A 356 3.46 -26.78 17.95
C ASN A 356 4.77 -26.78 17.15
N ALA A 357 4.77 -26.15 15.97
CA ALA A 357 5.95 -26.10 15.12
C ALA A 357 7.09 -25.27 15.75
N LEU A 358 6.75 -24.15 16.41
CA LEU A 358 7.74 -23.34 17.14
C LEU A 358 8.32 -24.10 18.33
N GLU A 359 7.51 -24.83 19.10
CA GLU A 359 8.02 -25.64 20.21
C GLU A 359 9.06 -26.65 19.73
N ILE A 360 8.74 -27.39 18.66
CA ILE A 360 9.67 -28.35 18.04
C ILE A 360 10.93 -27.65 17.53
N PHE A 361 10.78 -26.52 16.82
CA PHE A 361 11.90 -25.79 16.24
C PHE A 361 12.85 -25.26 17.32
N LEU A 362 12.34 -24.69 18.41
CA LEU A 362 13.15 -24.12 19.48
C LEU A 362 13.91 -25.20 20.25
N GLU A 363 13.30 -26.36 20.50
CA GLU A 363 13.96 -27.52 21.12
C GLU A 363 15.06 -28.09 20.21
N GLN A 364 14.86 -28.10 18.90
CA GLN A 364 15.87 -28.54 17.92
C GLN A 364 16.99 -27.52 17.69
N ASN A 365 16.72 -26.23 17.88
CA ASN A 365 17.66 -25.13 17.60
C ASN A 365 17.87 -24.22 18.83
N PRO A 366 18.50 -24.71 19.92
CA PRO A 366 18.66 -23.93 21.15
C PRO A 366 19.49 -22.65 20.98
N SER A 367 20.44 -22.64 20.06
CA SER A 367 21.26 -21.46 19.73
C SER A 367 20.41 -20.32 19.18
N VAL A 368 19.53 -20.63 18.22
CA VAL A 368 18.59 -19.67 17.62
C VAL A 368 17.62 -19.16 18.68
N ALA A 369 17.05 -20.06 19.48
CA ALA A 369 16.13 -19.70 20.56
C ALA A 369 16.78 -18.72 21.55
N LYS A 370 18.03 -18.95 21.93
CA LYS A 370 18.80 -18.07 22.83
C LYS A 370 18.99 -16.67 22.22
N VAL A 371 19.39 -16.59 20.96
CA VAL A 371 19.57 -15.30 20.25
C VAL A 371 18.27 -14.49 20.23
N ILE A 372 17.15 -15.14 19.93
CA ILE A 372 15.84 -14.48 19.90
C ILE A 372 15.48 -13.93 21.30
N VAL A 373 15.57 -14.77 22.34
CA VAL A 373 15.23 -14.37 23.72
C VAL A 373 16.14 -13.23 24.20
N GLU A 374 17.44 -13.29 23.93
CA GLU A 374 18.38 -12.21 24.28
C GLU A 374 18.02 -10.89 23.60
N LYS A 375 17.66 -10.92 22.31
CA LYS A 375 17.15 -9.74 21.61
C LYS A 375 15.88 -9.21 22.27
N SER A 376 14.91 -10.07 22.57
CA SER A 376 13.66 -9.65 23.20
C SER A 376 13.86 -9.04 24.59
N VAL A 377 14.84 -9.53 25.36
CA VAL A 377 15.20 -8.92 26.65
C VAL A 377 15.79 -7.52 26.47
N LEU A 378 16.60 -7.31 25.43
CA LEU A 378 17.12 -5.97 25.10
C LEU A 378 15.98 -5.02 24.67
N ALA A 379 15.06 -5.50 23.84
CA ALA A 379 13.86 -4.76 23.42
C ALA A 379 13.02 -4.35 24.65
N GLN A 380 12.76 -5.29 25.55
CA GLN A 380 12.05 -5.04 26.81
C GLN A 380 12.73 -3.93 27.65
N ARG A 381 14.06 -4.01 27.83
CA ARG A 381 14.81 -2.99 28.58
C ARG A 381 14.72 -1.62 27.93
N ALA A 382 14.78 -1.56 26.60
CA ALA A 382 14.64 -0.31 25.84
C ALA A 382 13.24 0.28 26.00
N ARG A 383 12.18 -0.56 25.90
CA ARG A 383 10.79 -0.17 26.11
C ARG A 383 10.54 0.34 27.53
N ASP A 384 11.06 -0.33 28.55
CA ASP A 384 10.97 0.10 29.94
C ASP A 384 11.71 1.43 30.18
N ALA A 385 12.87 1.63 29.55
CA ALA A 385 13.58 2.90 29.58
C ALA A 385 12.79 4.03 28.90
N ALA A 386 12.20 3.76 27.73
CA ALA A 386 11.34 4.70 27.02
C ALA A 386 10.10 5.07 27.85
N ARG A 387 9.43 4.08 28.46
CA ARG A 387 8.29 4.30 29.37
C ARG A 387 8.67 5.18 30.56
N LYS A 388 9.82 4.91 31.21
CA LYS A 388 10.33 5.75 32.31
C LYS A 388 10.62 7.18 31.87
N ALA A 389 11.26 7.35 30.72
CA ALA A 389 11.55 8.68 30.16
C ALA A 389 10.25 9.46 29.84
N ARG A 390 9.24 8.75 29.30
CA ARG A 390 7.90 9.29 29.02
C ARG A 390 7.20 9.72 30.31
N ASP A 391 7.15 8.85 31.32
CA ASP A 391 6.48 9.14 32.59
C ASP A 391 7.12 10.31 33.35
N LEU A 392 8.45 10.41 33.33
CA LEU A 392 9.17 11.59 33.83
C LEU A 392 8.76 12.87 33.11
N THR A 393 8.61 12.81 31.79
CA THR A 393 8.21 13.96 30.96
C THR A 393 6.76 14.37 31.23
N ARG A 394 5.84 13.39 31.34
CA ARG A 394 4.41 13.61 31.65
C ARG A 394 4.21 14.17 33.06
N ARG A 395 5.01 13.73 34.05
CA ARG A 395 4.96 14.29 35.40
C ARG A 395 5.46 15.75 35.43
N LYS A 396 6.47 16.09 34.65
CA LYS A 396 6.90 17.49 34.47
C LYS A 396 5.83 18.34 33.77
N SER A 397 5.20 17.84 32.71
CA SER A 397 4.13 18.57 32.00
C SER A 397 2.83 18.73 32.81
N ALA A 398 2.51 17.79 33.70
CA ALA A 398 1.35 17.92 34.60
C ALA A 398 1.50 19.07 35.62
N LEU A 399 2.74 19.42 35.96
CA LEU A 399 3.08 20.55 36.83
C LEU A 399 3.21 21.88 36.07
N GLU A 400 3.52 21.85 34.77
CA GLU A 400 3.73 23.05 33.93
C GLU A 400 2.52 23.39 33.01
N GLY A 401 1.41 22.65 33.10
CA GLY A 401 0.33 22.72 32.12
C GLY A 401 0.72 22.06 30.79
N LEU A 402 -0.25 21.81 29.90
CA LEU A 402 0.01 21.34 28.53
C LEU A 402 0.78 22.41 27.73
N ALA A 403 2.06 22.59 28.05
CA ALA A 403 2.94 23.52 27.36
C ALA A 403 3.19 22.94 25.97
N LEU A 404 2.55 23.57 24.98
CA LEU A 404 2.88 23.35 23.58
C LEU A 404 4.38 23.58 23.37
N PRO A 405 5.01 22.92 22.39
CA PRO A 405 6.43 23.12 22.12
C PRO A 405 6.71 24.63 21.98
N GLY A 406 7.72 25.16 22.67
CA GLY A 406 7.99 26.61 22.67
C GLY A 406 8.29 27.20 21.27
N LYS A 407 8.60 26.33 20.30
CA LYS A 407 8.79 26.67 18.88
C LYS A 407 7.50 26.64 18.04
N LEU A 408 6.44 26.01 18.51
CA LEU A 408 5.16 25.95 17.82
C LEU A 408 4.48 27.31 17.89
N ALA A 409 4.26 27.93 16.74
CA ALA A 409 3.33 29.04 16.64
C ALA A 409 1.94 28.44 16.40
N ASP A 410 1.09 28.39 17.42
CA ASP A 410 -0.25 27.79 17.29
C ASP A 410 -1.25 28.71 16.56
N CYS A 411 -2.39 28.16 16.16
CA CYS A 411 -3.56 28.88 15.65
C CYS A 411 -4.58 29.16 16.78
N THR A 412 -5.48 30.12 16.55
CA THR A 412 -6.48 30.50 17.57
C THR A 412 -7.73 29.63 17.55
N ASP A 413 -8.13 29.12 16.38
CA ASP A 413 -9.24 28.18 16.26
C ASP A 413 -8.90 26.86 17.00
N LYS A 414 -9.93 26.22 17.53
CA LYS A 414 -9.87 24.97 18.29
C LYS A 414 -10.58 23.82 17.60
N ASP A 415 -11.35 24.07 16.53
CA ASP A 415 -11.92 22.99 15.72
C ASP A 415 -10.82 22.40 14.82
N PRO A 416 -10.40 21.14 15.03
CA PRO A 416 -9.36 20.51 14.24
C PRO A 416 -9.64 20.48 12.74
N LYS A 417 -10.93 20.51 12.32
CA LYS A 417 -11.34 20.51 10.91
C LYS A 417 -10.90 21.75 10.16
N ASN A 418 -10.89 22.89 10.84
CA ASN A 418 -10.48 24.18 10.27
C ASN A 418 -8.98 24.39 10.40
N CYS A 419 -8.32 23.64 11.28
CA CYS A 419 -6.94 23.87 11.67
C CYS A 419 -5.96 23.07 10.81
N GLU A 420 -4.89 23.75 10.40
CA GLU A 420 -3.82 23.21 9.57
C GLU A 420 -2.48 23.48 10.25
N ILE A 421 -1.52 22.56 10.16
CA ILE A 421 -0.16 22.74 10.66
C ILE A 421 0.85 22.63 9.52
N TYR A 422 1.71 23.63 9.40
CA TYR A 422 2.83 23.64 8.47
C TYR A 422 4.11 23.22 9.18
N ILE A 423 4.74 22.17 8.69
CA ILE A 423 6.06 21.71 9.10
C ILE A 423 7.07 22.34 8.15
N VAL A 424 7.92 23.23 8.65
CA VAL A 424 8.82 24.05 7.83
C VAL A 424 10.28 23.80 8.16
N GLU A 425 11.13 23.87 7.14
CA GLU A 425 12.58 23.72 7.27
C GLU A 425 13.23 24.99 7.83
N GLY A 426 13.74 24.90 9.05
CA GLY A 426 14.50 25.96 9.69
C GLY A 426 13.67 27.12 10.25
N ASP A 427 14.33 27.93 11.08
CA ASP A 427 13.73 29.11 11.71
C ASP A 427 13.52 30.26 10.70
N SER A 428 14.25 30.27 9.57
CA SER A 428 14.14 31.29 8.53
C SER A 428 12.81 31.16 7.77
N ALA A 429 12.55 30.01 7.15
CA ALA A 429 11.26 29.73 6.52
C ALA A 429 10.12 29.79 7.55
N GLY A 430 10.36 29.36 8.79
CA GLY A 430 9.43 29.51 9.91
C GLY A 430 9.07 30.95 10.23
N GLY A 431 10.00 31.90 10.13
CA GLY A 431 9.76 33.33 10.32
C GLY A 431 8.84 33.92 9.24
N SER A 432 9.14 33.63 7.96
CA SER A 432 8.32 34.06 6.82
C SER A 432 6.92 33.45 6.88
N ALA A 433 6.82 32.14 7.11
CA ALA A 433 5.54 31.44 7.24
C ALA A 433 4.72 31.94 8.44
N LYS A 434 5.35 32.23 9.58
CA LYS A 434 4.66 32.79 10.76
C LYS A 434 4.06 34.17 10.49
N THR A 435 4.69 34.95 9.62
CA THR A 435 4.24 36.28 9.23
C THR A 435 3.13 36.20 8.19
N ALA A 436 3.27 35.32 7.20
CA ALA A 436 2.34 35.12 6.09
C ALA A 436 1.01 34.47 6.50
N ARG A 437 1.03 33.56 7.48
CA ARG A 437 -0.12 32.69 7.80
C ARG A 437 -1.38 33.43 8.22
N SER A 438 -2.51 32.74 8.04
CA SER A 438 -3.72 33.04 8.79
C SER A 438 -3.57 32.55 10.24
N ARG A 439 -3.43 33.46 11.20
CA ARG A 439 -3.34 33.13 12.63
C ARG A 439 -4.59 32.42 13.18
N ALA A 440 -5.72 32.56 12.48
CA ALA A 440 -6.97 31.92 12.86
C ALA A 440 -6.87 30.40 12.76
N THR A 441 -6.37 29.90 11.62
CA THR A 441 -6.49 28.49 11.23
C THR A 441 -5.16 27.78 10.99
N GLN A 442 -4.04 28.50 10.85
CA GLN A 442 -2.76 27.91 10.46
C GLN A 442 -1.71 27.98 11.57
N ALA A 443 -1.23 26.83 12.00
CA ALA A 443 -0.11 26.65 12.92
C ALA A 443 1.20 26.43 12.16
N ILE A 444 2.34 26.89 12.71
CA ILE A 444 3.67 26.72 12.11
C ILE A 444 4.58 26.02 13.12
N LEU A 445 5.17 24.90 12.72
CA LEU A 445 6.18 24.18 13.48
C LEU A 445 7.51 24.15 12.70
N PRO A 446 8.47 25.03 13.04
CA PRO A 446 9.79 24.98 12.45
C PRO A 446 10.59 23.78 12.96
N LEU A 447 11.30 23.13 12.05
CA LEU A 447 12.23 22.05 12.35
C LEU A 447 13.67 22.52 12.21
N ARG A 448 14.54 22.12 13.14
CA ARG A 448 15.96 22.49 13.10
C ARG A 448 16.81 21.36 12.59
N GLY A 449 17.42 21.57 11.43
CA GLY A 449 18.29 20.59 10.78
C GLY A 449 17.54 19.36 10.28
N LYS A 450 18.31 18.34 9.88
CA LYS A 450 17.76 17.08 9.38
C LYS A 450 17.17 16.26 10.52
N ILE A 451 15.98 15.70 10.26
CA ILE A 451 15.27 14.87 11.23
C ILE A 451 16.04 13.57 11.45
N LEU A 452 15.93 13.01 12.66
CA LEU A 452 16.48 11.69 12.94
C LEU A 452 15.84 10.66 12.01
N ASN A 453 16.66 9.92 11.25
CA ASN A 453 16.16 8.78 10.50
C ASN A 453 15.68 7.70 11.47
N VAL A 454 14.37 7.55 11.56
CA VAL A 454 13.71 6.65 12.50
C VAL A 454 13.81 5.18 12.11
N GLU A 455 14.09 4.88 10.83
CA GLU A 455 14.28 3.50 10.35
C GLU A 455 15.50 2.83 11.01
N LYS A 456 16.51 3.64 11.38
CA LYS A 456 17.78 3.20 11.98
C LYS A 456 17.85 3.41 13.49
N ALA A 457 16.78 3.93 14.10
CA ALA A 457 16.81 4.38 15.48
C ALA A 457 15.91 3.52 16.37
N ARG A 458 16.38 3.27 17.59
CA ARG A 458 15.60 2.64 18.66
C ARG A 458 14.54 3.58 19.20
N LEU A 459 13.47 3.02 19.75
CA LEU A 459 12.36 3.77 20.35
C LEU A 459 12.84 4.80 21.39
N ASP A 460 13.75 4.44 22.31
CA ASP A 460 14.26 5.36 23.33
C ASP A 460 14.97 6.58 22.73
N ARG A 461 15.74 6.39 21.65
CA ARG A 461 16.40 7.49 20.92
C ARG A 461 15.40 8.35 20.16
N ILE A 462 14.38 7.75 19.58
CA ILE A 462 13.29 8.44 18.88
C ILE A 462 12.50 9.30 19.85
N TYR A 463 12.05 8.72 20.97
CA TYR A 463 11.41 9.46 22.05
C TYR A 463 12.34 10.48 22.66
N GLY A 464 13.66 10.29 22.67
CA GLY A 464 14.64 11.26 23.16
C GLY A 464 14.83 12.48 22.27
N ASN A 465 14.50 12.39 20.97
CA ASN A 465 14.73 13.43 20.00
C ASN A 465 13.76 14.62 20.19
N ALA A 466 14.31 15.85 20.27
CA ALA A 466 13.54 17.06 20.54
C ALA A 466 12.54 17.42 19.41
N GLU A 467 12.93 17.20 18.16
CA GLU A 467 12.10 17.51 16.98
C GLU A 467 10.90 16.56 16.91
N ILE A 468 11.14 15.26 17.11
CA ILE A 468 10.09 14.23 17.15
C ILE A 468 9.14 14.47 18.34
N LYS A 469 9.66 14.73 19.54
CA LYS A 469 8.83 15.11 20.70
C LYS A 469 7.94 16.31 20.39
N ALA A 470 8.48 17.33 19.73
CA ALA A 470 7.72 18.52 19.39
C ALA A 470 6.59 18.20 18.40
N MET A 471 6.83 17.36 17.40
CA MET A 471 5.78 16.92 16.46
C MET A 471 4.68 16.12 17.15
N ILE A 472 5.04 15.11 17.96
CA ILE A 472 4.07 14.29 18.71
C ILE A 472 3.20 15.18 19.61
N THR A 473 3.81 16.13 20.31
CA THR A 473 3.11 17.07 21.18
C THR A 473 2.23 18.04 20.38
N ALA A 474 2.71 18.50 19.22
CA ALA A 474 1.94 19.39 18.35
C ALA A 474 0.69 18.68 17.80
N PHE A 475 0.83 17.47 17.26
CA PHE A 475 -0.29 16.71 16.69
C PHE A 475 -1.31 16.27 17.76
N GLY A 476 -0.83 15.94 18.96
CA GLY A 476 -1.68 15.57 20.09
C GLY A 476 -2.18 14.12 20.09
N THR A 477 -1.85 13.34 19.05
CA THR A 477 -2.32 11.97 18.86
C THR A 477 -1.57 10.94 19.69
N GLY A 478 -0.35 11.22 20.16
CA GLY A 478 0.55 10.18 20.65
C GLY A 478 1.18 9.37 19.49
N ILE A 479 1.86 8.26 19.80
CA ILE A 479 2.47 7.33 18.82
C ILE A 479 2.34 5.88 19.29
N HIS A 480 2.37 4.94 18.34
CA HIS A 480 2.22 3.49 18.58
C HIS A 480 1.00 3.14 19.44
N GLU A 481 1.19 2.48 20.59
CA GLU A 481 0.10 2.02 21.48
C GLU A 481 -0.76 3.15 22.05
N ASP A 482 -0.18 4.34 22.24
CA ASP A 482 -0.92 5.51 22.74
C ASP A 482 -1.56 6.32 21.61
N PHE A 483 -1.36 5.91 20.35
CA PHE A 483 -1.87 6.65 19.20
C PHE A 483 -3.39 6.66 19.22
N ASP A 484 -3.95 7.86 19.23
CA ASP A 484 -5.38 8.11 19.19
C ASP A 484 -5.66 9.23 18.19
N ILE A 485 -6.21 8.84 17.04
CA ILE A 485 -6.54 9.76 15.96
C ILE A 485 -7.60 10.79 16.38
N SER A 486 -8.49 10.46 17.33
CA SER A 486 -9.55 11.39 17.75
C SER A 486 -9.01 12.60 18.51
N LYS A 487 -7.75 12.53 18.96
CA LYS A 487 -7.04 13.63 19.63
C LYS A 487 -6.25 14.51 18.66
N LEU A 488 -6.32 14.24 17.35
CA LEU A 488 -5.62 15.01 16.34
C LEU A 488 -6.07 16.48 16.38
N ARG A 489 -5.10 17.38 16.50
CA ARG A 489 -5.36 18.83 16.63
C ARG A 489 -5.49 19.56 15.29
N TYR A 490 -5.00 18.98 14.21
CA TYR A 490 -4.97 19.60 12.88
C TYR A 490 -5.35 18.56 11.83
N HIS A 491 -6.46 18.77 11.12
CA HIS A 491 -6.89 17.86 10.06
C HIS A 491 -6.09 18.03 8.75
N LYS A 492 -5.16 18.98 8.69
CA LYS A 492 -4.15 19.02 7.62
C LYS A 492 -2.77 19.22 8.20
N ILE A 493 -1.89 18.26 7.93
CA ILE A 493 -0.48 18.30 8.23
C ILE A 493 0.23 18.53 6.90
N ILE A 494 0.78 19.73 6.71
CA ILE A 494 1.39 20.16 5.47
C ILE A 494 2.90 20.21 5.67
N ILE A 495 3.62 19.34 4.98
CA ILE A 495 5.08 19.36 4.90
C ILE A 495 5.46 20.39 3.84
N MET A 496 6.09 21.48 4.27
CA MET A 496 6.49 22.61 3.43
C MET A 496 8.00 22.78 3.51
N THR A 497 8.70 22.08 2.63
CA THR A 497 10.16 22.06 2.51
C THR A 497 10.61 22.78 1.24
N ASP A 498 11.89 23.12 1.17
CA ASP A 498 12.46 23.76 -0.02
C ASP A 498 12.45 22.81 -1.24
N ALA A 499 12.38 23.38 -2.44
CA ALA A 499 12.35 22.65 -3.70
C ALA A 499 13.77 22.28 -4.18
N ASP A 500 14.59 21.79 -3.25
CA ASP A 500 15.98 21.38 -3.46
C ASP A 500 16.24 19.96 -2.92
N VAL A 501 17.50 19.52 -3.01
CA VAL A 501 17.91 18.17 -2.58
C VAL A 501 17.78 17.96 -1.06
N ASP A 502 17.93 19.02 -0.27
CA ASP A 502 17.86 18.94 1.20
C ASP A 502 16.40 18.92 1.68
N GLY A 503 15.53 19.72 1.06
CA GLY A 503 14.10 19.71 1.29
C GLY A 503 13.46 18.37 0.90
N ALA A 504 13.84 17.79 -0.25
CA ALA A 504 13.41 16.45 -0.66
C ALA A 504 13.84 15.37 0.35
N HIS A 505 15.05 15.49 0.91
CA HIS A 505 15.54 14.59 1.94
C HIS A 505 14.75 14.73 3.26
N ILE A 506 14.43 15.95 3.69
CA ILE A 506 13.61 16.18 4.89
C ILE A 506 12.19 15.65 4.69
N ALA A 507 11.58 15.90 3.53
CA ALA A 507 10.29 15.33 3.18
C ALA A 507 10.31 13.80 3.26
N THR A 508 11.35 13.16 2.74
CA THR A 508 11.53 11.70 2.83
C THR A 508 11.63 11.21 4.28
N LEU A 509 12.41 11.88 5.13
CA LEU A 509 12.52 11.57 6.56
C LEU A 509 11.19 11.74 7.30
N MET A 510 10.43 12.80 6.98
CA MET A 510 9.10 13.06 7.53
C MET A 510 8.09 11.99 7.14
N LEU A 511 8.04 11.63 5.86
CA LEU A 511 7.16 10.59 5.35
C LEU A 511 7.50 9.24 5.99
N THR A 512 8.79 8.93 6.15
CA THR A 512 9.24 7.73 6.86
C THR A 512 8.74 7.71 8.30
N PHE A 513 8.84 8.84 9.02
CA PHE A 513 8.34 8.95 10.39
C PHE A 513 6.82 8.76 10.48
N LEU A 514 6.05 9.45 9.64
CA LEU A 514 4.60 9.35 9.64
C LEU A 514 4.14 7.93 9.26
N TYR A 515 4.75 7.32 8.26
CA TYR A 515 4.45 5.96 7.82
C TYR A 515 4.72 4.92 8.92
N ARG A 516 5.87 5.00 9.61
CA ARG A 516 6.26 4.03 10.65
C ARG A 516 5.53 4.19 11.98
N PHE A 517 5.23 5.43 12.38
CA PHE A 517 4.76 5.72 13.75
C PHE A 517 3.32 6.22 13.82
N MET A 518 2.77 6.74 12.71
CA MET A 518 1.43 7.33 12.64
C MET A 518 0.73 7.04 11.28
N PRO A 519 0.70 5.79 10.81
CA PRO A 519 0.20 5.47 9.46
C PRO A 519 -1.25 5.92 9.23
N GLU A 520 -2.08 5.92 10.29
CA GLU A 520 -3.48 6.37 10.25
C GLU A 520 -3.63 7.83 9.77
N LEU A 521 -2.64 8.70 10.01
CA LEU A 521 -2.67 10.08 9.49
C LEU A 521 -2.63 10.10 7.96
N ILE A 522 -1.88 9.18 7.35
CA ILE A 522 -1.77 9.04 5.90
C ILE A 522 -3.04 8.37 5.36
N LYS A 523 -3.50 7.29 6.00
CA LYS A 523 -4.70 6.54 5.58
C LYS A 523 -5.96 7.41 5.56
N GLN A 524 -6.15 8.24 6.57
CA GLN A 524 -7.30 9.16 6.64
C GLN A 524 -7.12 10.42 5.79
N GLY A 525 -5.98 10.55 5.09
CA GLY A 525 -5.72 11.61 4.12
C GLY A 525 -5.41 12.97 4.74
N TYR A 526 -4.84 13.01 5.95
CA TYR A 526 -4.50 14.25 6.65
C TYR A 526 -3.11 14.80 6.31
N VAL A 527 -2.28 14.05 5.58
CA VAL A 527 -0.89 14.42 5.25
C VAL A 527 -0.77 14.96 3.83
N TYR A 528 -0.13 16.10 3.69
CA TYR A 528 0.05 16.82 2.42
C TYR A 528 1.49 17.31 2.26
N LEU A 529 1.95 17.42 1.02
CA LEU A 529 3.15 18.15 0.64
C LEU A 529 2.71 19.47 -0.01
N ALA A 530 3.30 20.58 0.43
CA ALA A 530 3.13 21.87 -0.24
C ALA A 530 3.94 21.89 -1.54
N GLN A 531 3.36 22.45 -2.60
CA GLN A 531 4.05 22.63 -3.88
C GLN A 531 4.27 24.11 -4.13
N PRO A 532 5.42 24.68 -3.72
CA PRO A 532 5.75 26.07 -4.04
C PRO A 532 6.05 26.24 -5.53
N PRO A 533 5.91 27.46 -6.09
CA PRO A 533 6.22 27.73 -7.48
C PRO A 533 7.73 27.64 -7.74
N LEU A 534 8.12 27.10 -8.89
CA LEU A 534 9.52 27.03 -9.32
C LEU A 534 10.00 28.35 -9.91
N TYR A 535 9.11 29.07 -10.60
CA TYR A 535 9.45 30.29 -11.30
C TYR A 535 8.47 31.42 -10.99
N LYS A 536 9.01 32.63 -10.92
CA LYS A 536 8.27 33.89 -10.97
C LYS A 536 8.63 34.61 -12.27
N ILE A 537 7.62 34.98 -13.03
CA ILE A 537 7.74 35.74 -14.27
C ILE A 537 7.14 37.12 -14.05
N GLU A 538 7.90 38.18 -14.31
CA GLU A 538 7.42 39.57 -14.26
C GLU A 538 7.54 40.22 -15.64
N LYS A 539 6.41 40.76 -16.13
CA LYS A 539 6.32 41.54 -17.37
C LYS A 539 5.34 42.69 -17.19
N ASN A 540 5.75 43.92 -17.51
CA ASN A 540 4.89 45.11 -17.46
C ASN A 540 4.13 45.29 -16.11
N LYS A 541 4.80 45.02 -14.98
CA LYS A 541 4.24 45.03 -13.61
C LYS A 541 3.17 43.96 -13.30
N LYS A 542 2.94 43.01 -14.22
CA LYS A 542 2.16 41.80 -13.95
C LYS A 542 3.11 40.68 -13.56
N ILE A 543 2.67 39.85 -12.62
CA ILE A 543 3.42 38.72 -12.08
C ILE A 543 2.66 37.44 -12.39
N TRP A 544 3.37 36.42 -12.85
CA TRP A 544 2.89 35.06 -13.04
C TRP A 544 3.81 34.10 -12.28
N TYR A 545 3.25 32.98 -11.83
CA TYR A 545 3.99 31.90 -11.19
C TYR A 545 3.85 30.62 -12.01
N ALA A 546 4.93 29.86 -12.13
CA ALA A 546 4.93 28.55 -12.79
C ALA A 546 5.47 27.48 -11.85
N TYR A 547 4.82 26.32 -11.85
CA TYR A 547 5.14 25.15 -11.02
C TYR A 547 5.86 24.05 -11.81
N SER A 548 5.98 24.21 -13.13
CA SER A 548 6.74 23.31 -14.02
C SER A 548 7.41 24.06 -15.18
N ASP A 549 8.40 23.44 -15.82
CA ASP A 549 9.02 23.98 -17.04
C ASP A 549 8.02 24.08 -18.20
N GLN A 550 7.03 23.19 -18.24
CA GLN A 550 5.98 23.22 -19.26
C GLN A 550 5.05 24.42 -19.05
N GLU A 551 4.64 24.69 -17.81
CA GLU A 551 3.87 25.89 -17.47
C GLU A 551 4.66 27.17 -17.75
N LEU A 552 5.95 27.20 -17.39
CA LEU A 552 6.83 28.33 -17.72
C LEU A 552 6.81 28.60 -19.22
N ASN A 553 6.99 27.55 -20.04
CA ASN A 553 6.96 27.68 -21.49
C ASN A 553 5.60 28.17 -22.01
N ASN A 554 4.49 27.64 -21.48
CA ASN A 554 3.14 28.06 -21.86
C ASN A 554 2.89 29.54 -21.54
N ILE A 555 3.24 29.98 -20.32
CA ILE A 555 3.14 31.38 -19.90
C ILE A 555 3.99 32.26 -20.82
N LEU A 556 5.22 31.84 -21.14
CA LEU A 556 6.10 32.58 -22.05
C LEU A 556 5.59 32.66 -23.49
N VAL A 557 4.86 31.64 -23.96
CA VAL A 557 4.18 31.67 -25.26
C VAL A 557 3.03 32.67 -25.25
N GLU A 558 2.24 32.71 -24.17
CA GLU A 558 1.09 33.61 -24.04
C GLU A 558 1.52 35.08 -23.88
N ILE A 559 2.51 35.35 -23.03
CA ILE A 559 2.95 36.73 -22.77
C ILE A 559 3.96 37.24 -23.80
N GLY A 560 4.56 36.38 -24.63
CA GLY A 560 5.59 36.68 -25.61
C GLY A 560 7.03 36.60 -25.06
N ARG A 561 7.93 35.93 -25.79
CA ARG A 561 9.36 35.69 -25.44
C ARG A 561 10.27 36.88 -25.77
N ASP A 562 9.92 38.06 -25.27
CA ASP A 562 10.69 39.28 -25.53
C ASP A 562 11.74 39.48 -24.42
N GLY A 563 12.80 40.25 -24.68
CA GLY A 563 13.87 40.54 -23.71
C GLY A 563 13.45 41.33 -22.45
N ASN A 564 12.16 41.64 -22.29
CA ASN A 564 11.58 42.35 -21.14
C ASN A 564 11.02 41.42 -20.05
N ASN A 565 11.10 40.10 -20.22
CA ASN A 565 10.62 39.14 -19.22
C ASN A 565 11.69 38.96 -18.14
N LYS A 566 11.39 39.37 -16.90
CA LYS A 566 12.23 39.02 -15.74
C LYS A 566 11.78 37.69 -15.18
N ILE A 567 12.60 36.65 -15.33
CA ILE A 567 12.34 35.32 -14.79
C ILE A 567 13.24 35.12 -13.57
N GLN A 568 12.64 34.89 -12.41
CA GLN A 568 13.32 34.50 -11.18
C GLN A 568 12.98 33.04 -10.91
N ARG A 569 14.00 32.20 -10.70
CA ARG A 569 13.83 30.82 -10.22
C ARG A 569 13.98 30.83 -8.70
N TYR A 570 13.01 30.27 -7.99
CA TYR A 570 13.12 30.10 -6.55
C TYR A 570 13.98 28.88 -6.24
N LYS A 571 14.90 29.02 -5.29
CA LYS A 571 15.69 27.89 -4.78
C LYS A 571 15.25 27.42 -3.41
N GLY A 572 14.73 28.33 -2.58
CA GLY A 572 14.20 28.01 -1.26
C GLY A 572 13.06 28.94 -0.87
N LEU A 573 12.23 28.49 0.07
CA LEU A 573 11.06 29.22 0.57
C LEU A 573 11.46 30.53 1.27
N GLY A 574 12.68 30.61 1.80
CA GLY A 574 13.24 31.82 2.42
C GLY A 574 13.50 32.98 1.44
N GLU A 575 13.51 32.72 0.12
CA GLU A 575 13.65 33.76 -0.91
C GLU A 575 12.31 34.47 -1.23
N MET A 576 11.21 33.97 -0.68
CA MET A 576 9.88 34.54 -0.85
C MET A 576 9.53 35.46 0.31
N ASP A 577 9.07 36.66 0.00
CA ASP A 577 8.46 37.54 1.00
C ASP A 577 7.13 36.94 1.50
N ALA A 578 6.68 37.36 2.68
CA ALA A 578 5.49 36.81 3.32
C ALA A 578 4.23 36.84 2.43
N ASP A 579 4.02 37.94 1.68
CA ASP A 579 2.87 38.06 0.78
C ASP A 579 2.96 37.07 -0.39
N GLN A 580 4.16 36.84 -0.94
CA GLN A 580 4.37 35.87 -2.02
C GLN A 580 4.13 34.45 -1.53
N LEU A 581 4.64 34.12 -0.33
CA LEU A 581 4.46 32.81 0.29
C LEU A 581 2.97 32.53 0.57
N TRP A 582 2.24 33.55 1.04
CA TRP A 582 0.79 33.47 1.22
C TRP A 582 0.08 33.18 -0.11
N GLU A 583 0.22 34.05 -1.10
CA GLU A 583 -0.53 33.99 -2.35
C GLU A 583 -0.31 32.72 -3.17
N THR A 584 0.86 32.09 -3.02
CA THR A 584 1.27 30.96 -3.85
C THR A 584 1.09 29.61 -3.14
N THR A 585 1.45 29.54 -1.85
CA THR A 585 1.68 28.24 -1.19
C THR A 585 0.81 28.04 0.06
N MET A 586 0.36 29.13 0.72
CA MET A 586 -0.40 29.02 1.98
C MET A 586 -1.88 29.40 1.88
N ASP A 587 -2.28 30.18 0.88
CA ASP A 587 -3.66 30.61 0.67
C ASP A 587 -4.53 29.41 0.24
N PRO A 588 -5.54 29.01 1.04
CA PRO A 588 -6.44 27.91 0.71
C PRO A 588 -7.17 28.04 -0.63
N GLU A 589 -7.37 29.27 -1.14
CA GLU A 589 -8.07 29.50 -2.40
C GLU A 589 -7.18 29.30 -3.65
N ARG A 590 -5.85 29.39 -3.49
CA ARG A 590 -4.90 29.41 -4.63
C ARG A 590 -3.86 28.31 -4.62
N ARG A 591 -3.51 27.80 -3.43
CA ARG A 591 -2.43 26.83 -3.29
C ARG A 591 -2.75 25.48 -3.94
N VAL A 592 -1.70 24.76 -4.29
CA VAL A 592 -1.76 23.36 -4.69
C VAL A 592 -1.08 22.51 -3.61
N LEU A 593 -1.79 21.49 -3.13
CA LEU A 593 -1.28 20.53 -2.16
C LEU A 593 -1.31 19.14 -2.76
N LEU A 594 -0.19 18.43 -2.66
CA LEU A 594 -0.12 17.02 -3.02
C LEU A 594 -0.52 16.19 -1.80
N ARG A 595 -1.68 15.53 -1.86
CA ARG A 595 -2.12 14.64 -0.78
C ARG A 595 -1.32 13.35 -0.82
N VAL A 596 -0.68 13.01 0.29
CA VAL A 596 0.02 11.73 0.44
C VAL A 596 -1.04 10.64 0.59
N THR A 597 -0.91 9.59 -0.22
CA THR A 597 -1.79 8.42 -0.16
C THR A 597 -0.95 7.16 -0.01
N MET A 598 -1.54 6.14 0.58
CA MET A 598 -0.90 4.86 0.82
C MET A 598 -1.84 3.77 0.32
N ASP A 599 -1.34 2.92 -0.56
CA ASP A 599 -2.05 1.71 -0.94
C ASP A 599 -1.71 0.60 0.06
N GLU A 600 -2.72 0.18 0.83
CA GLU A 600 -2.54 -0.84 1.85
C GLU A 600 -2.24 -2.21 1.25
N GLU A 601 -2.69 -2.45 0.02
CA GLU A 601 -2.41 -3.69 -0.72
C GLU A 601 -0.94 -3.81 -1.11
N ALA A 602 -0.23 -2.68 -1.22
CA ALA A 602 1.20 -2.60 -1.51
C ALA A 602 2.05 -2.39 -0.24
N SER A 603 1.50 -2.62 0.95
CA SER A 603 2.20 -2.36 2.23
C SER A 603 3.54 -3.09 2.35
N SER A 604 3.64 -4.33 1.87
CA SER A 604 4.90 -5.10 1.84
C SER A 604 6.01 -4.43 1.03
N GLU A 605 5.66 -3.88 -0.12
CA GLU A 605 6.60 -3.21 -1.00
C GLU A 605 6.94 -1.80 -0.53
N LEU A 606 5.96 -1.07 0.03
CA LEU A 606 6.21 0.23 0.67
C LEU A 606 7.22 0.07 1.81
N ASP A 607 7.02 -0.92 2.68
CA ASP A 607 7.94 -1.23 3.76
C ASP A 607 9.34 -1.56 3.25
N LEU A 608 9.43 -2.40 2.21
CA LEU A 608 10.70 -2.74 1.59
C LEU A 608 11.38 -1.52 0.97
N THR A 609 10.62 -0.62 0.35
CA THR A 609 11.12 0.61 -0.25
C THR A 609 11.68 1.53 0.83
N PHE A 610 10.94 1.78 1.91
CA PHE A 610 11.41 2.55 3.05
C PHE A 610 12.65 1.90 3.69
N THR A 611 12.67 0.59 3.91
CA THR A 611 13.84 -0.08 4.47
C THR A 611 15.04 -0.04 3.51
N THR A 612 14.83 -0.13 2.19
CA THR A 612 15.93 -0.07 1.22
C THR A 612 16.52 1.33 1.13
N LEU A 613 15.68 2.36 1.07
CA LEU A 613 16.13 3.75 0.97
C LEU A 613 16.65 4.26 2.32
N MET A 614 15.99 3.96 3.43
CA MET A 614 16.27 4.56 4.74
C MET A 614 17.02 3.63 5.70
N GLY A 615 17.21 2.35 5.38
CA GLY A 615 17.86 1.36 6.23
C GLY A 615 19.39 1.38 6.21
N ASP A 616 19.99 0.40 6.88
CA ASP A 616 21.44 0.37 7.12
C ASP A 616 22.27 -0.20 5.98
N LYS A 617 21.70 -1.07 5.14
CA LYS A 617 22.42 -1.66 4.01
C LYS A 617 22.61 -0.68 2.85
N VAL A 618 23.82 -0.65 2.31
CA VAL A 618 24.21 0.27 1.23
C VAL A 618 23.94 -0.34 -0.15
N GLU A 619 24.24 -1.63 -0.32
CA GLU A 619 24.17 -2.33 -1.60
C GLU A 619 22.76 -2.32 -2.21
N PRO A 620 21.69 -2.71 -1.49
CA PRO A 620 20.33 -2.65 -2.03
C PRO A 620 19.89 -1.23 -2.39
N ARG A 621 20.35 -0.23 -1.62
CA ARG A 621 20.10 1.18 -1.94
C ARG A 621 20.81 1.59 -3.22
N ARG A 622 22.06 1.16 -3.41
CA ARG A 622 22.84 1.47 -4.62
C ARG A 622 22.19 0.85 -5.84
N GLU A 623 21.80 -0.42 -5.77
CA GLU A 623 21.07 -1.11 -6.85
C GLU A 623 19.77 -0.36 -7.21
N PHE A 624 18.98 0.03 -6.19
CA PHE A 624 17.78 0.83 -6.41
C PHE A 624 18.08 2.15 -7.14
N ILE A 625 19.14 2.86 -6.75
CA ILE A 625 19.54 4.12 -7.40
C ILE A 625 19.99 3.85 -8.84
N GLU A 626 20.79 2.82 -9.10
CA GLU A 626 21.27 2.45 -10.44
C GLU A 626 20.10 2.09 -11.37
N GLU A 627 19.13 1.32 -10.91
CA GLU A 627 17.94 0.94 -11.67
C GLU A 627 17.03 2.13 -12.00
N ASN A 628 17.00 3.16 -11.14
CA ASN A 628 16.09 4.30 -11.29
C ASN A 628 16.78 5.60 -11.74
N ALA A 629 18.11 5.61 -11.89
CA ALA A 629 18.90 6.83 -12.20
C ALA A 629 18.44 7.52 -13.48
N LEU A 630 18.08 6.76 -14.52
CA LEU A 630 17.64 7.29 -15.81
C LEU A 630 16.24 7.93 -15.77
N LYS A 631 15.45 7.66 -14.72
CA LYS A 631 14.12 8.26 -14.52
C LYS A 631 14.21 9.68 -13.95
N VAL A 632 15.36 10.10 -13.45
CA VAL A 632 15.55 11.41 -12.79
C VAL A 632 15.74 12.51 -13.83
N LYS A 633 14.75 13.40 -13.96
CA LYS A 633 14.81 14.56 -14.87
C LYS A 633 15.55 15.77 -14.27
N ASN A 634 15.59 15.87 -12.94
CA ASN A 634 16.17 17.00 -12.19
C ASN A 634 17.28 16.49 -11.26
N LEU A 635 18.51 16.41 -11.77
CA LEU A 635 19.70 16.26 -10.95
C LEU A 635 20.34 17.65 -10.79
N ASP A 636 20.49 18.10 -9.55
CA ASP A 636 21.43 19.18 -9.25
C ASP A 636 22.84 18.56 -9.36
N ILE A 637 23.57 18.91 -10.41
CA ILE A 637 24.95 18.46 -10.66
C ILE A 637 25.93 19.47 -10.07
#